data_AF-A0A3P9I119-F1
#
_entry.id   AF-A0A3P9I119-F1
#
_cell.length_a   1.000
_cell.length_b   1.000
_cell.length_c   1.000
_cell.angle_alpha   90.00
_cell.angle_beta   90.00
_cell.angle_gamma   90.00
#
_symmetry.space_group_name_H-M   'P 1'
#
loop_
_entity.id
_entity.type
_entity.pdbx_description
1 polymer ?
#
loop_
_entity_poly.entity_id
_entity_poly.type
_entity_poly.pdbx_seq_one_letter_code
_entity_poly.pdbx_strand_id
1 'polypeptide(L)'
;MFAKLKKKIAEEAATSPRSGVRIPRTISKESITSVGADSGDDFASDGSSSRDDLPAQILRRNDQIRKLEAKLSDYAEQLRVLQKTKDKLEIALEKHQDSSIKKLQEQNESHQASRAKMAEGMTLALEKKDQEWMEKMATVENEKAALSARLEEMMEQSLTLFQKRDDLDELEGFQQQELAKVKHMLLRKEELLSQREMELQQKEAEGQSVKRELTEARGKLETLQRQHEESCRLSSELEIEREELQLMREEADKKISELEGRCQDLQSIIQQVSEDFQRSQGMVSALEKSLNDLQAENENLKLQQQKAAVTGEDKDRLVTELQKKVSSLERRLQGNLSQNEHLQELLQEKSSLESSLEETRAELLAAKTNHADTVSSLEAQVSKSSSTIKELQTLLWHKEDSSRAYKERTDAQITNLEQQLVRSGDKLQRAEQQIAEKQQNIERAQGEWNAEKAFLDQQVCLLQQQSRETVNRLEESIGSMQSDRQTLLDRVAHLDQEASAANSMLKLQTEELEQCKAELNSRQMVSTEIAKALEESRRQKEDLQTQVGELNITLQSSQQELADVTEKLTLREADVKALEKKLQSRQDLLLQLQEEVQRLQAQLQQTEADRDSQLLSLREELLSQTQQLDSCQARISYLEVEVETVTEQLHSPVVCEDEQNGSVTVDDLDHIHRVNRDLEQQLSDKNRTIKQLHQRLAELKRTLQKELKIKPEAEAEGKEKPPESRAERPQERLNQEPPPLPPPPSAPSPPTSNTTVTNTSDLNDSQEINFEYLKHVVLKFMSSREAEAYQLIRAVSVLLHFTREEEDMLKQTLEYKMSWFGSKPTPKGIIRPSISGSSFPWS
;
A
#
# COMPACT_ATOMS: atom_id res chain seq x y z
N MET A 1 -23.55 17.96 37.37
CA MET A 1 -24.68 18.88 37.67
C MET A 1 -25.91 18.24 38.36
N PHE A 2 -25.99 16.91 38.53
CA PHE A 2 -27.22 16.23 39.02
C PHE A 2 -27.72 16.63 40.43
N ALA A 3 -26.88 17.14 41.33
CA ALA A 3 -27.30 17.54 42.68
C ALA A 3 -28.39 18.64 42.69
N LYS A 4 -28.42 19.52 41.68
CA LYS A 4 -29.46 20.57 41.57
C LYS A 4 -30.83 20.04 41.14
N LEU A 5 -30.90 18.83 40.56
CA LEU A 5 -32.16 18.24 40.11
C LEU A 5 -32.96 17.62 41.26
N LYS A 6 -32.28 16.91 42.18
CA LYS A 6 -32.92 16.30 43.37
C LYS A 6 -33.58 17.32 44.30
N LYS A 7 -33.03 18.53 44.42
CA LYS A 7 -33.65 19.58 45.25
C LYS A 7 -34.98 20.07 44.65
N LYS A 8 -35.05 20.28 43.33
CA LYS A 8 -36.22 20.86 42.68
C LYS A 8 -37.45 19.95 42.74
N ILE A 9 -37.26 18.63 42.60
CA ILE A 9 -38.33 17.61 42.70
C ILE A 9 -38.93 17.55 44.12
N ALA A 10 -38.18 17.92 45.15
CA ALA A 10 -38.67 17.94 46.54
C ALA A 10 -39.52 19.19 46.88
N GLU A 11 -39.35 20.30 46.16
CA GLU A 11 -40.08 21.56 46.41
C GLU A 11 -41.41 21.65 45.63
N GLU A 12 -41.57 20.91 44.52
CA GLU A 12 -42.82 20.89 43.72
C GLU A 12 -43.92 19.94 44.26
N ALA A 13 -43.62 19.12 45.27
CA ALA A 13 -44.57 18.15 45.84
C ALA A 13 -45.58 18.74 46.88
N ALA A 14 -45.57 20.05 47.11
CA ALA A 14 -46.14 20.67 48.33
C ALA A 14 -47.25 21.72 48.11
N THR A 15 -47.88 21.79 46.92
CA THR A 15 -48.94 22.78 46.62
C THR A 15 -50.20 22.15 46.02
N SER A 16 -51.06 21.58 46.87
CA SER A 16 -52.38 21.04 46.48
C SER A 16 -53.47 22.12 46.48
N PRO A 17 -54.13 22.43 45.33
CA PRO A 17 -55.33 23.26 45.30
C PRO A 17 -56.56 22.40 45.60
N ARG A 18 -57.23 22.63 46.74
CA ARG A 18 -58.55 22.06 47.02
C ARG A 18 -59.59 22.69 46.08
N SER A 19 -59.99 21.97 45.03
CA SER A 19 -61.20 22.27 44.25
C SER A 19 -62.28 21.21 44.50
N GLY A 20 -63.36 21.61 45.17
CA GLY A 20 -64.45 20.72 45.57
C GLY A 20 -65.46 20.50 44.45
N VAL A 21 -65.13 19.69 43.44
CA VAL A 21 -66.06 19.34 42.35
C VAL A 21 -67.11 18.35 42.84
N ARG A 22 -68.30 18.86 43.19
CA ARG A 22 -69.46 18.04 43.57
C ARG A 22 -70.29 17.71 42.33
N ILE A 23 -70.34 16.43 41.97
CA ILE A 23 -71.08 15.92 40.80
C ILE A 23 -72.60 16.09 40.98
N PRO A 24 -73.32 16.62 39.98
CA PRO A 24 -74.73 16.33 39.76
C PRO A 24 -74.87 15.19 38.74
N ARG A 25 -75.53 14.08 39.12
CA ARG A 25 -75.94 13.04 38.17
C ARG A 25 -77.37 13.32 37.69
N THR A 26 -77.53 13.30 36.36
CA THR A 26 -78.71 12.85 35.59
C THR A 26 -80.02 12.53 36.35
N ILE A 27 -81.10 13.22 35.98
CA ILE A 27 -82.44 12.61 35.83
C ILE A 27 -83.22 13.30 34.70
N SER A 28 -84.01 12.51 33.97
CA SER A 28 -85.03 12.96 32.99
C SER A 28 -86.18 13.68 33.73
N LYS A 29 -86.88 14.69 33.18
CA LYS A 29 -87.74 14.76 31.97
C LYS A 29 -89.03 13.90 32.11
N GLU A 30 -90.17 14.51 31.74
CA GLU A 30 -91.56 13.94 31.69
C GLU A 30 -92.28 13.78 33.05
N SER A 31 -93.62 13.91 33.22
CA SER A 31 -94.69 14.43 32.33
C SER A 31 -96.07 14.64 33.03
N ILE A 32 -96.74 15.78 32.76
CA ILE A 32 -98.21 16.09 32.72
C ILE A 32 -99.13 15.85 33.98
N THR A 33 -100.25 16.62 34.05
CA THR A 33 -101.52 16.43 34.83
C THR A 33 -101.51 16.68 36.36
N SER A 34 -102.62 16.96 37.06
CA SER A 34 -103.89 17.71 36.78
C SER A 34 -104.70 17.88 38.11
N VAL A 35 -105.94 18.42 38.07
CA VAL A 35 -106.92 18.57 39.19
C VAL A 35 -106.57 19.67 40.24
N GLY A 36 -107.51 20.43 40.84
CA GLY A 36 -108.94 20.65 40.56
C GLY A 36 -109.86 20.68 41.82
N ALA A 37 -110.84 21.61 41.85
CA ALA A 37 -111.94 21.79 42.83
C ALA A 37 -111.55 22.23 44.29
N ASP A 38 -112.28 23.07 45.07
CA ASP A 38 -113.70 23.55 45.14
C ASP A 38 -114.64 22.64 46.00
N SER A 39 -115.54 23.09 46.88
CA SER A 39 -116.13 24.44 47.16
C SER A 39 -116.60 24.65 48.64
N GLY A 40 -117.25 25.79 48.94
CA GLY A 40 -117.93 26.16 50.23
C GLY A 40 -117.22 27.29 51.00
N ASP A 41 -117.76 28.49 51.29
CA ASP A 41 -119.13 29.05 51.41
C ASP A 41 -119.94 28.66 52.66
N ASP A 42 -120.37 29.69 53.41
CA ASP A 42 -121.52 29.66 54.34
C ASP A 42 -121.88 31.11 54.77
N PHE A 43 -123.13 31.55 54.57
CA PHE A 43 -123.57 32.93 54.80
C PHE A 43 -124.85 32.94 55.66
N ALA A 44 -124.78 33.50 56.87
CA ALA A 44 -125.95 33.70 57.73
C ALA A 44 -126.45 35.15 57.64
N SER A 45 -127.75 35.33 57.36
CA SER A 45 -128.39 36.64 57.20
C SER A 45 -129.72 36.71 57.95
N ASP A 46 -129.79 37.60 58.94
CA ASP A 46 -131.02 38.04 59.61
C ASP A 46 -130.82 39.50 60.06
N GLY A 47 -131.84 40.35 60.23
CA GLY A 47 -133.26 40.09 60.01
C GLY A 47 -134.12 41.06 60.82
N SER A 48 -135.06 41.74 60.17
CA SER A 48 -136.05 42.67 60.77
C SER A 48 -135.49 43.95 61.43
N SER A 49 -136.29 44.97 61.79
CA SER A 49 -137.45 45.66 61.16
C SER A 49 -138.31 46.31 62.27
N SER A 50 -138.18 47.63 62.44
CA SER A 50 -139.16 48.54 63.06
C SER A 50 -138.60 49.97 62.82
N ARG A 51 -139.11 50.73 61.85
CA ARG A 51 -140.40 51.46 61.85
C ARG A 51 -140.43 52.62 62.86
N ASP A 52 -139.52 53.57 62.69
CA ASP A 52 -139.82 54.92 62.17
C ASP A 52 -138.50 55.64 61.79
N ASP A 53 -138.51 56.96 61.51
CA ASP A 53 -137.35 57.80 61.12
C ASP A 53 -136.53 57.36 59.88
N LEU A 54 -137.20 57.32 58.73
CA LEU A 54 -136.62 57.09 57.41
C LEU A 54 -135.33 57.92 57.08
N PRO A 55 -135.20 59.21 57.47
CA PRO A 55 -133.99 60.00 57.17
C PRO A 55 -132.71 59.48 57.86
N ALA A 56 -132.83 58.98 59.09
CA ALA A 56 -131.68 58.56 59.89
C ALA A 56 -131.04 57.24 59.38
N GLN A 57 -131.85 56.37 58.77
CA GLN A 57 -131.39 55.07 58.27
C GLN A 57 -130.57 55.20 56.97
N ILE A 58 -130.86 56.21 56.14
CA ILE A 58 -130.08 56.53 54.92
C ILE A 58 -128.68 57.03 55.29
N LEU A 59 -128.56 57.90 56.30
CA LEU A 59 -127.26 58.36 56.80
C LEU A 59 -126.36 57.19 57.25
N ARG A 60 -126.89 56.26 58.07
CA ARG A 60 -126.13 55.08 58.52
C ARG A 60 -125.73 54.15 57.36
N ARG A 61 -126.60 53.94 56.37
CA ARG A 61 -126.23 53.16 55.16
C ARG A 61 -125.14 53.87 54.37
N ASN A 62 -125.20 55.20 54.20
CA ASN A 62 -124.16 55.97 53.52
C ASN A 62 -122.83 55.97 54.29
N ASP A 63 -122.85 55.95 55.63
CA ASP A 63 -121.64 55.77 56.45
C ASP A 63 -121.06 54.34 56.34
N GLN A 64 -121.92 53.32 56.21
CA GLN A 64 -121.50 51.93 56.03
C GLN A 64 -120.97 51.67 54.61
N ILE A 65 -121.58 52.27 53.59
CA ILE A 65 -121.07 52.31 52.21
C ILE A 65 -119.70 53.00 52.20
N ARG A 66 -119.56 54.21 52.79
CA ARG A 66 -118.25 54.88 52.90
C ARG A 66 -117.18 54.06 53.63
N LYS A 67 -117.55 53.21 54.58
CA LYS A 67 -116.62 52.25 55.24
C LYS A 67 -116.24 51.06 54.35
N LEU A 68 -117.13 50.61 53.46
CA LEU A 68 -116.82 49.56 52.48
C LEU A 68 -116.04 50.11 51.28
N GLU A 69 -116.35 51.31 50.83
CA GLU A 69 -115.57 52.08 49.85
C GLU A 69 -114.15 52.36 50.36
N ALA A 70 -113.99 52.76 51.63
CA ALA A 70 -112.68 52.89 52.26
C ALA A 70 -111.92 51.56 52.27
N LYS A 71 -112.54 50.45 52.71
CA LYS A 71 -111.91 49.12 52.66
C LYS A 71 -111.56 48.65 51.26
N LEU A 72 -112.41 48.92 50.26
CA LEU A 72 -112.12 48.61 48.86
C LEU A 72 -110.97 49.48 48.32
N SER A 73 -110.88 50.74 48.73
CA SER A 73 -109.73 51.61 48.45
C SER A 73 -108.45 51.09 49.13
N ASP A 74 -108.53 50.64 50.39
CA ASP A 74 -107.41 50.06 51.13
C ASP A 74 -106.92 48.77 50.46
N TYR A 75 -107.83 47.88 50.04
CA TYR A 75 -107.48 46.67 49.29
C TYR A 75 -106.95 46.98 47.88
N ALA A 76 -107.48 48.01 47.20
CA ALA A 76 -106.96 48.45 45.91
C ALA A 76 -105.58 49.12 46.02
N GLU A 77 -105.28 49.78 47.15
CA GLU A 77 -103.93 50.29 47.46
C GLU A 77 -102.99 49.14 47.84
N GLN A 78 -103.42 48.18 48.67
CA GLN A 78 -102.66 46.98 48.99
C GLN A 78 -102.33 46.17 47.73
N LEU A 79 -103.27 46.00 46.79
CA LEU A 79 -103.02 45.38 45.50
C LEU A 79 -102.05 46.19 44.64
N ARG A 80 -102.14 47.53 44.61
CA ARG A 80 -101.16 48.38 43.92
C ARG A 80 -99.79 48.39 44.58
N VAL A 81 -99.70 48.20 45.90
CA VAL A 81 -98.44 48.00 46.62
C VAL A 81 -97.85 46.61 46.33
N LEU A 82 -98.66 45.56 46.38
CA LEU A 82 -98.27 44.19 46.06
C LEU A 82 -97.77 44.06 44.62
N GLN A 83 -98.49 44.66 43.66
CA GLN A 83 -98.05 44.73 42.26
C GLN A 83 -96.71 45.48 42.17
N LYS A 84 -96.57 46.67 42.75
CA LYS A 84 -95.29 47.41 42.79
C LYS A 84 -94.16 46.63 43.47
N THR A 85 -94.44 45.71 44.41
CA THR A 85 -93.41 44.81 44.97
C THR A 85 -93.11 43.63 44.05
N LYS A 86 -94.11 43.07 43.36
CA LYS A 86 -93.94 42.05 42.33
C LYS A 86 -93.07 42.58 41.19
N ASP A 87 -93.43 43.72 40.60
CA ASP A 87 -92.69 44.37 39.51
C ASP A 87 -91.22 44.60 39.88
N LYS A 88 -90.96 45.04 41.13
CA LYS A 88 -89.60 45.23 41.66
C LYS A 88 -88.84 43.92 41.83
N LEU A 89 -89.50 42.84 42.24
CA LEU A 89 -88.89 41.52 42.38
C LEU A 89 -88.63 40.88 41.02
N GLU A 90 -89.51 41.07 40.04
CA GLU A 90 -89.30 40.63 38.65
C GLU A 90 -88.12 41.39 38.02
N ILE A 91 -88.06 42.72 38.13
CA ILE A 91 -86.91 43.54 37.67
C ILE A 91 -85.61 43.18 38.41
N ALA A 92 -85.67 42.81 39.69
CA ALA A 92 -84.50 42.35 40.45
C ALA A 92 -84.03 40.95 40.03
N LEU A 93 -84.97 40.05 39.73
CA LEU A 93 -84.69 38.70 39.23
C LEU A 93 -84.11 38.74 37.81
N GLU A 94 -84.70 39.53 36.93
CA GLU A 94 -84.21 39.79 35.56
C GLU A 94 -82.79 40.34 35.59
N LYS A 95 -82.52 41.40 36.36
CA LYS A 95 -81.16 41.94 36.54
C LYS A 95 -80.17 40.95 37.16
N HIS A 96 -80.64 40.05 38.02
CA HIS A 96 -79.80 38.98 38.57
C HIS A 96 -79.51 37.90 37.52
N GLN A 97 -80.48 37.55 36.67
CA GLN A 97 -80.32 36.63 35.54
C GLN A 97 -79.36 37.23 34.50
N ASP A 98 -79.58 38.47 34.07
CA ASP A 98 -78.67 39.22 33.18
C ASP A 98 -77.25 39.29 33.75
N SER A 99 -77.10 39.64 35.03
CA SER A 99 -75.78 39.68 35.67
C SER A 99 -75.12 38.29 35.71
N SER A 100 -75.89 37.22 35.83
CA SER A 100 -75.39 35.84 35.84
C SER A 100 -75.01 35.36 34.45
N ILE A 101 -75.86 35.62 33.43
CA ILE A 101 -75.59 35.34 32.02
C ILE A 101 -74.35 36.11 31.56
N LYS A 102 -74.27 37.41 31.87
CA LYS A 102 -73.11 38.24 31.52
C LYS A 102 -71.82 37.75 32.18
N LYS A 103 -71.85 37.34 33.46
CA LYS A 103 -70.68 36.73 34.12
C LYS A 103 -70.26 35.41 33.46
N LEU A 104 -71.20 34.56 33.08
CA LEU A 104 -70.91 33.31 32.35
C LEU A 104 -70.33 33.59 30.96
N GLN A 105 -70.82 34.62 30.27
CA GLN A 105 -70.28 35.07 28.99
C GLN A 105 -68.87 35.65 29.15
N GLU A 106 -68.64 36.56 30.10
CA GLU A 106 -67.32 37.12 30.41
C GLU A 106 -66.30 36.04 30.79
N GLN A 107 -66.73 35.01 31.55
CA GLN A 107 -65.90 33.82 31.84
C GLN A 107 -65.60 33.00 30.59
N ASN A 108 -66.60 32.73 29.75
CA ASN A 108 -66.45 31.98 28.50
C ASN A 108 -65.51 32.70 27.51
N GLU A 109 -65.69 34.01 27.32
CA GLU A 109 -64.82 34.86 26.50
C GLU A 109 -63.39 34.89 27.05
N SER A 110 -63.21 35.01 28.38
CA SER A 110 -61.90 34.92 29.03
C SER A 110 -61.22 33.57 28.82
N HIS A 111 -61.96 32.45 28.95
CA HIS A 111 -61.44 31.11 28.68
C HIS A 111 -61.10 30.91 27.19
N GLN A 112 -61.90 31.43 26.26
CA GLN A 112 -61.63 31.37 24.83
C GLN A 112 -60.39 32.20 24.46
N ALA A 113 -60.27 33.43 24.98
CA ALA A 113 -59.10 34.29 24.78
C ALA A 113 -57.82 33.70 25.40
N SER A 114 -57.94 33.04 26.57
CA SER A 114 -56.83 32.30 27.20
C SER A 114 -56.39 31.11 26.34
N ARG A 115 -57.34 30.35 25.78
CA ARG A 115 -57.06 29.22 24.88
C ARG A 115 -56.47 29.68 23.54
N ALA A 116 -56.95 30.80 22.98
CA ALA A 116 -56.40 31.40 21.78
C ALA A 116 -54.94 31.84 21.99
N LYS A 117 -54.64 32.57 23.06
CA LYS A 117 -53.26 32.96 23.42
C LYS A 117 -52.33 31.78 23.67
N MET A 118 -52.85 30.66 24.19
CA MET A 118 -52.08 29.43 24.33
C MET A 118 -51.77 28.79 22.96
N ALA A 119 -52.72 28.80 22.03
CA ALA A 119 -52.51 28.32 20.66
C ALA A 119 -51.52 29.21 19.89
N GLU A 120 -51.70 30.53 19.93
CA GLU A 120 -50.76 31.52 19.35
C GLU A 120 -49.36 31.39 19.94
N GLY A 121 -49.25 31.20 21.26
CA GLY A 121 -47.97 30.94 21.93
C GLY A 121 -47.32 29.62 21.48
N MET A 122 -48.11 28.62 21.09
CA MET A 122 -47.63 27.35 20.56
C MET A 122 -47.21 27.45 19.09
N THR A 123 -47.97 28.16 18.22
CA THR A 123 -47.57 28.37 16.83
C THR A 123 -46.28 29.21 16.75
N LEU A 124 -46.19 30.32 17.51
CA LEU A 124 -44.97 31.13 17.60
C LEU A 124 -43.76 30.37 18.18
N ALA A 125 -43.99 29.30 18.96
CA ALA A 125 -42.91 28.43 19.45
C ALA A 125 -42.47 27.40 18.38
N LEU A 126 -43.39 26.91 17.55
CA LEU A 126 -43.09 26.05 16.41
C LEU A 126 -42.38 26.83 15.29
N GLU A 127 -42.90 27.98 14.89
CA GLU A 127 -42.29 28.87 13.87
C GLU A 127 -40.84 29.24 14.23
N LYS A 128 -40.56 29.52 15.51
CA LYS A 128 -39.19 29.76 16.00
C LYS A 128 -38.31 28.52 15.95
N LYS A 129 -38.87 27.33 16.18
CA LYS A 129 -38.14 26.07 16.07
C LYS A 129 -37.85 25.70 14.62
N ASP A 130 -38.77 25.96 13.71
CA ASP A 130 -38.58 25.76 12.27
C ASP A 130 -37.53 26.75 11.73
N GLN A 131 -37.58 28.02 12.13
CA GLN A 131 -36.52 29.01 11.83
C GLN A 131 -35.15 28.58 12.38
N GLU A 132 -35.10 28.14 13.65
CA GLU A 132 -33.89 27.56 14.26
C GLU A 132 -33.37 26.32 13.52
N TRP A 133 -34.21 25.56 12.82
CA TRP A 133 -33.79 24.42 12.00
C TRP A 133 -33.34 24.86 10.61
N MET A 134 -34.03 25.80 9.97
CA MET A 134 -33.62 26.40 8.69
C MET A 134 -32.24 27.05 8.78
N GLU A 135 -31.96 27.78 9.87
CA GLU A 135 -30.64 28.38 10.12
C GLU A 135 -29.55 27.30 10.30
N LYS A 136 -29.84 26.21 11.03
CA LYS A 136 -28.90 25.08 11.17
C LYS A 136 -28.65 24.36 9.85
N MET A 137 -29.70 24.12 9.06
CA MET A 137 -29.57 23.53 7.72
C MET A 137 -28.71 24.41 6.81
N ALA A 138 -28.95 25.73 6.79
CA ALA A 138 -28.12 26.67 6.05
C ALA A 138 -26.65 26.67 6.52
N THR A 139 -26.37 26.56 7.83
CA THR A 139 -24.97 26.42 8.29
C THR A 139 -24.33 25.11 7.81
N VAL A 140 -25.04 23.99 7.87
CA VAL A 140 -24.54 22.68 7.41
C VAL A 140 -24.37 22.63 5.89
N GLU A 141 -25.23 23.30 5.12
CA GLU A 141 -25.08 23.41 3.67
C GLU A 141 -23.88 24.29 3.28
N ASN A 142 -23.62 25.39 4.00
CA ASN A 142 -22.42 26.20 3.82
C ASN A 142 -21.14 25.45 4.22
N GLU A 143 -21.13 24.72 5.34
CA GLU A 143 -20.01 23.86 5.75
C GLU A 143 -19.74 22.76 4.72
N LYS A 144 -20.79 22.11 4.23
CA LYS A 144 -20.71 21.11 3.15
C LYS A 144 -20.12 21.71 1.87
N ALA A 145 -20.56 22.89 1.46
CA ALA A 145 -20.04 23.58 0.27
C ALA A 145 -18.55 23.94 0.43
N ALA A 146 -18.14 24.44 1.59
CA ALA A 146 -16.74 24.73 1.89
C ALA A 146 -15.86 23.46 1.92
N LEU A 147 -16.37 22.35 2.45
CA LEU A 147 -15.68 21.06 2.44
C LEU A 147 -15.56 20.47 1.03
N SER A 148 -16.61 20.58 0.19
CA SER A 148 -16.56 20.19 -1.22
C SER A 148 -15.52 21.01 -2.00
N ALA A 149 -15.55 22.34 -1.88
CA ALA A 149 -14.59 23.20 -2.57
C ALA A 149 -13.14 22.91 -2.16
N ARG A 150 -12.88 22.62 -0.88
CA ARG A 150 -11.55 22.22 -0.39
C ARG A 150 -11.12 20.83 -0.90
N LEU A 151 -12.06 19.92 -1.15
CA LEU A 151 -11.77 18.62 -1.74
C LEU A 151 -11.47 18.74 -3.25
N GLU A 152 -12.19 19.61 -3.96
CA GLU A 152 -11.89 19.97 -5.36
C GLU A 152 -10.52 20.64 -5.48
N GLU A 153 -10.19 21.59 -4.60
CA GLU A 153 -8.86 22.22 -4.53
C GLU A 153 -7.75 21.18 -4.27
N MET A 154 -7.95 20.25 -3.33
CA MET A 154 -7.00 19.16 -3.08
C MET A 154 -6.84 18.23 -4.29
N MET A 155 -7.92 17.98 -5.04
CA MET A 155 -7.89 17.15 -6.25
C MET A 155 -7.14 17.85 -7.39
N GLU A 156 -7.30 19.16 -7.58
CA GLU A 156 -6.56 19.95 -8.56
C GLU A 156 -5.07 20.11 -8.18
N GLN A 157 -4.76 20.29 -6.88
CA GLN A 157 -3.39 20.24 -6.36
C GLN A 157 -2.75 18.86 -6.62
N SER A 158 -3.49 17.76 -6.40
CA SER A 158 -3.03 16.41 -6.72
C SER A 158 -2.78 16.23 -8.23
N LEU A 159 -3.71 16.67 -9.08
CA LEU A 159 -3.58 16.58 -10.54
C LEU A 159 -2.36 17.36 -11.06
N THR A 160 -2.14 18.59 -10.57
CA THR A 160 -1.00 19.42 -10.96
C THR A 160 0.33 18.92 -10.38
N LEU A 161 0.32 18.16 -9.28
CA LEU A 161 1.50 17.43 -8.79
C LEU A 161 1.81 16.19 -9.64
N PHE A 162 0.79 15.48 -10.14
CA PHE A 162 0.98 14.41 -11.13
C PHE A 162 1.52 14.94 -12.46
N GLN A 163 0.96 16.02 -13.01
CA GLN A 163 1.48 16.64 -14.24
C GLN A 163 2.95 17.05 -14.09
N LYS A 164 3.32 17.69 -12.96
CA LYS A 164 4.72 18.02 -12.67
C LYS A 164 5.61 16.80 -12.45
N ARG A 165 5.04 15.65 -12.08
CA ARG A 165 5.77 14.37 -11.98
C ARG A 165 6.08 13.85 -13.38
N ASP A 166 5.08 13.83 -14.25
CA ASP A 166 5.20 13.39 -15.64
C ASP A 166 6.18 14.30 -16.41
N ASP A 167 6.07 15.64 -16.25
CA ASP A 167 7.00 16.64 -16.80
C ASP A 167 8.47 16.38 -16.36
N LEU A 168 8.68 16.02 -15.09
CA LEU A 168 10.01 15.73 -14.54
C LEU A 168 10.56 14.41 -15.06
N ASP A 169 9.74 13.36 -15.08
CA ASP A 169 10.14 12.04 -15.58
C ASP A 169 10.45 12.11 -17.11
N GLU A 170 9.75 12.95 -17.90
CA GLU A 170 10.12 13.29 -19.29
C GLU A 170 11.46 14.05 -19.38
N LEU A 171 11.66 15.07 -18.54
CA LEU A 171 12.91 15.85 -18.51
C LEU A 171 14.12 15.00 -18.10
N GLU A 172 13.96 14.06 -17.16
CA GLU A 172 14.99 13.08 -16.84
C GLU A 172 15.26 12.15 -18.03
N GLY A 173 14.22 11.72 -18.76
CA GLY A 173 14.37 10.97 -20.01
C GLY A 173 15.20 11.69 -21.07
N PHE A 174 14.95 12.99 -21.29
CA PHE A 174 15.75 13.81 -22.21
C PHE A 174 17.20 13.99 -21.71
N GLN A 175 17.41 14.23 -20.41
CA GLN A 175 18.75 14.33 -19.83
C GLN A 175 19.55 13.03 -19.96
N GLN A 176 18.92 11.87 -19.74
CA GLN A 176 19.54 10.56 -19.95
C GLN A 176 19.87 10.34 -21.43
N GLN A 177 19.02 10.78 -22.36
CA GLN A 177 19.29 10.69 -23.79
C GLN A 177 20.48 11.56 -24.22
N GLU A 178 20.56 12.81 -23.77
CA GLU A 178 21.71 13.68 -24.07
C GLU A 178 23.00 13.17 -23.40
N LEU A 179 22.93 12.69 -22.16
CA LEU A 179 24.08 12.06 -21.51
C LEU A 179 24.57 10.81 -22.26
N ALA A 180 23.66 10.03 -22.85
CA ALA A 180 24.01 8.89 -23.71
C ALA A 180 24.66 9.34 -25.03
N LYS A 181 24.15 10.39 -25.69
CA LYS A 181 24.75 11.00 -26.89
C LYS A 181 26.16 11.51 -26.60
N VAL A 182 26.35 12.24 -25.49
CA VAL A 182 27.65 12.76 -25.06
C VAL A 182 28.62 11.62 -24.73
N LYS A 183 28.19 10.58 -24.00
CA LYS A 183 29.01 9.38 -23.75
C LYS A 183 29.46 8.69 -25.03
N HIS A 184 28.55 8.48 -26.00
CA HIS A 184 28.91 7.91 -27.29
C HIS A 184 29.88 8.79 -28.09
N MET A 185 29.67 10.11 -28.09
CA MET A 185 30.59 11.06 -28.72
C MET A 185 31.98 11.06 -28.08
N LEU A 186 32.07 10.98 -26.75
CA LEU A 186 33.34 10.92 -26.02
C LEU A 186 34.08 9.61 -26.30
N LEU A 187 33.42 8.46 -26.17
CA LEU A 187 34.02 7.15 -26.50
C LEU A 187 34.53 7.13 -27.95
N ARG A 188 33.73 7.62 -28.90
CA ARG A 188 34.14 7.68 -30.32
C ARG A 188 35.30 8.67 -30.56
N LYS A 189 35.48 9.69 -29.71
CA LYS A 189 36.64 10.59 -29.75
C LYS A 189 37.88 9.95 -29.13
N GLU A 190 37.72 9.18 -28.06
CA GLU A 190 38.76 8.39 -27.41
C GLU A 190 39.29 7.28 -28.33
N GLU A 191 38.39 6.53 -29.00
CA GLU A 191 38.74 5.58 -30.08
C GLU A 191 39.55 6.23 -31.20
N LEU A 192 39.14 7.41 -31.67
CA LEU A 192 39.84 8.16 -32.73
C LEU A 192 41.18 8.73 -32.27
N LEU A 193 41.31 9.11 -30.99
CA LEU A 193 42.58 9.55 -30.41
C LEU A 193 43.55 8.36 -30.31
N SER A 194 43.10 7.22 -29.78
CA SER A 194 43.92 6.01 -29.67
C SER A 194 44.41 5.52 -31.05
N GLN A 195 43.55 5.55 -32.08
CA GLN A 195 43.95 5.28 -33.46
C GLN A 195 45.06 6.23 -33.94
N ARG A 196 44.97 7.53 -33.61
CA ARG A 196 45.97 8.54 -33.99
C ARG A 196 47.27 8.44 -33.20
N GLU A 197 47.21 8.01 -31.94
CA GLU A 197 48.39 7.67 -31.15
C GLU A 197 49.13 6.47 -31.74
N MET A 198 48.41 5.43 -32.19
CA MET A 198 49.02 4.31 -32.92
C MET A 198 49.62 4.73 -34.26
N GLU A 199 48.92 5.55 -35.07
CA GLU A 199 49.45 6.12 -36.32
C GLU A 199 50.75 6.93 -36.07
N LEU A 200 50.80 7.69 -34.97
CA LEU A 200 51.98 8.48 -34.59
C LEU A 200 53.14 7.61 -34.09
N GLN A 201 52.87 6.62 -33.24
CA GLN A 201 53.89 5.66 -32.77
C GLN A 201 54.49 4.85 -33.93
N GLN A 202 53.67 4.42 -34.89
CA GLN A 202 54.16 3.76 -36.11
C GLN A 202 55.08 4.70 -36.91
N LYS A 203 54.65 5.94 -37.17
CA LYS A 203 55.47 6.93 -37.91
C LYS A 203 56.73 7.35 -37.16
N GLU A 204 56.72 7.32 -35.83
CA GLU A 204 57.94 7.52 -35.05
C GLU A 204 58.90 6.33 -35.22
N ALA A 205 58.42 5.09 -35.15
CA ALA A 205 59.25 3.90 -35.38
C ALA A 205 59.82 3.85 -36.81
N GLU A 206 59.03 4.19 -37.82
CA GLU A 206 59.46 4.38 -39.21
C GLU A 206 60.54 5.47 -39.31
N GLY A 207 60.29 6.64 -38.71
CA GLY A 207 61.23 7.76 -38.68
C GLY A 207 62.53 7.46 -37.91
N GLN A 208 62.48 6.62 -36.87
CA GLN A 208 63.65 6.08 -36.19
C GLN A 208 64.41 5.08 -37.07
N SER A 209 63.73 4.34 -37.95
CA SER A 209 64.40 3.46 -38.93
C SER A 209 65.11 4.25 -40.02
N VAL A 210 64.42 5.20 -40.65
CA VAL A 210 65.03 6.10 -41.64
C VAL A 210 66.23 6.87 -41.06
N LYS A 211 66.17 7.26 -39.76
CA LYS A 211 67.33 7.85 -39.06
C LYS A 211 68.51 6.87 -38.93
N ARG A 212 68.27 5.60 -38.55
CA ARG A 212 69.32 4.56 -38.48
C ARG A 212 69.92 4.26 -39.85
N GLU A 213 69.08 4.10 -40.87
CA GLU A 213 69.49 3.85 -42.26
C GLU A 213 70.30 5.03 -42.82
N LEU A 214 69.93 6.27 -42.49
CA LEU A 214 70.69 7.48 -42.85
C LEU A 214 72.05 7.55 -42.13
N THR A 215 72.15 7.20 -40.85
CA THR A 215 73.45 7.18 -40.15
C THR A 215 74.36 6.06 -40.67
N GLU A 216 73.81 4.90 -41.02
CA GLU A 216 74.56 3.85 -41.73
C GLU A 216 75.03 4.30 -43.12
N ALA A 217 74.15 4.91 -43.92
CA ALA A 217 74.49 5.41 -45.25
C ALA A 217 75.58 6.49 -45.18
N ARG A 218 75.53 7.37 -44.18
CA ARG A 218 76.56 8.35 -43.89
C ARG A 218 77.88 7.70 -43.48
N GLY A 219 77.86 6.70 -42.59
CA GLY A 219 79.07 5.96 -42.23
C GLY A 219 79.72 5.26 -43.43
N LYS A 220 78.91 4.67 -44.31
CA LYS A 220 79.35 4.05 -45.58
C LYS A 220 79.96 5.10 -46.53
N LEU A 221 79.36 6.28 -46.65
CA LEU A 221 79.91 7.40 -47.42
C LEU A 221 81.25 7.88 -46.86
N GLU A 222 81.36 8.04 -45.54
CA GLU A 222 82.61 8.43 -44.89
C GLU A 222 83.72 7.37 -45.04
N THR A 223 83.40 6.07 -45.11
CA THR A 223 84.38 5.04 -45.47
C THR A 223 84.81 5.09 -46.94
N LEU A 224 83.88 5.31 -47.86
CA LEU A 224 84.19 5.47 -49.29
C LEU A 224 85.01 6.75 -49.55
N GLN A 225 84.75 7.83 -48.81
CA GLN A 225 85.52 9.06 -48.90
C GLN A 225 86.98 8.83 -48.45
N ARG A 226 87.22 8.15 -47.32
CA ARG A 226 88.59 7.81 -46.89
C ARG A 226 89.31 6.92 -47.91
N GLN A 227 88.64 5.90 -48.45
CA GLN A 227 89.20 5.06 -49.51
C GLN A 227 89.52 5.85 -50.79
N HIS A 228 88.71 6.85 -51.14
CA HIS A 228 88.99 7.75 -52.26
C HIS A 228 90.17 8.68 -51.97
N GLU A 229 90.25 9.27 -50.78
CA GLU A 229 91.38 10.10 -50.33
C GLU A 229 92.70 9.30 -50.29
N GLU A 230 92.67 8.06 -49.79
CA GLU A 230 93.79 7.11 -49.82
C GLU A 230 94.20 6.76 -51.26
N SER A 231 93.23 6.45 -52.13
CA SER A 231 93.49 6.16 -53.55
C SER A 231 94.07 7.37 -54.31
N CYS A 232 93.62 8.59 -53.99
CA CYS A 232 94.17 9.82 -54.55
C CYS A 232 95.59 10.11 -54.07
N ARG A 233 95.91 9.83 -52.78
CA ARG A 233 97.30 9.91 -52.27
C ARG A 233 98.20 8.91 -52.98
N LEU A 234 97.80 7.64 -53.03
CA LEU A 234 98.56 6.59 -53.71
C LEU A 234 98.76 6.90 -55.20
N SER A 235 97.74 7.48 -55.86
CA SER A 235 97.86 7.93 -57.26
C SER A 235 98.88 9.07 -57.41
N SER A 236 98.91 10.03 -56.48
CA SER A 236 99.91 11.12 -56.47
C SER A 236 101.32 10.62 -56.17
N GLU A 237 101.47 9.64 -55.27
CA GLU A 237 102.75 8.98 -54.97
C GLU A 237 103.27 8.23 -56.21
N LEU A 238 102.40 7.47 -56.89
CA LEU A 238 102.73 6.79 -58.15
C LEU A 238 103.02 7.74 -59.31
N GLU A 239 102.42 8.94 -59.34
CA GLU A 239 102.75 9.96 -60.35
C GLU A 239 104.15 10.56 -60.08
N ILE A 240 104.51 10.81 -58.82
CA ILE A 240 105.87 11.25 -58.43
C ILE A 240 106.89 10.16 -58.76
N GLU A 241 106.65 8.89 -58.43
CA GLU A 241 107.54 7.78 -58.83
C GLU A 241 107.73 7.69 -60.35
N ARG A 242 106.68 7.97 -61.15
CA ARG A 242 106.78 8.02 -62.61
C ARG A 242 107.62 9.21 -63.09
N GLU A 243 107.44 10.40 -62.52
CA GLU A 243 108.24 11.58 -62.84
C GLU A 243 109.72 11.35 -62.51
N GLU A 244 110.04 10.80 -61.34
CA GLU A 244 111.40 10.42 -60.95
C GLU A 244 112.01 9.35 -61.89
N LEU A 245 111.25 8.28 -62.20
CA LEU A 245 111.69 7.27 -63.16
C LEU A 245 111.87 7.82 -64.57
N GLN A 246 111.03 8.77 -65.00
CA GLN A 246 111.20 9.45 -66.30
C GLN A 246 112.45 10.33 -66.29
N LEU A 247 112.70 11.12 -65.25
CA LEU A 247 113.92 11.92 -65.12
C LEU A 247 115.18 11.05 -65.15
N MET A 248 115.18 9.93 -64.42
CA MET A 248 116.26 8.93 -64.46
C MET A 248 116.43 8.29 -65.84
N ARG A 249 115.33 8.05 -66.56
CA ARG A 249 115.36 7.56 -67.95
C ARG A 249 115.91 8.60 -68.91
N GLU A 250 115.52 9.86 -68.78
CA GLU A 250 116.04 10.96 -69.59
C GLU A 250 117.53 11.22 -69.30
N GLU A 251 117.98 11.08 -68.06
CA GLU A 251 119.41 11.08 -67.72
C GLU A 251 120.18 9.91 -68.35
N ALA A 252 119.58 8.72 -68.38
CA ALA A 252 120.18 7.55 -69.04
C ALA A 252 120.26 7.76 -70.56
N ASP A 253 119.19 8.23 -71.20
CA ASP A 253 119.16 8.56 -72.63
C ASP A 253 120.19 9.66 -72.96
N LYS A 254 120.33 10.72 -72.13
CA LYS A 254 121.37 11.76 -72.28
C LYS A 254 122.79 11.16 -72.20
N LYS A 255 123.05 10.27 -71.23
CA LYS A 255 124.34 9.58 -71.07
C LYS A 255 124.63 8.62 -72.24
N ILE A 256 123.59 7.99 -72.80
CA ILE A 256 123.69 7.18 -74.03
C ILE A 256 124.07 8.07 -75.21
N SER A 257 123.37 9.19 -75.45
CA SER A 257 123.70 10.12 -76.54
C SER A 257 125.11 10.73 -76.41
N GLU A 258 125.58 11.02 -75.18
CA GLU A 258 126.97 11.42 -74.95
C GLU A 258 127.97 10.32 -75.32
N LEU A 259 127.68 9.06 -74.99
CA LEU A 259 128.55 7.93 -75.34
C LEU A 259 128.51 7.62 -76.84
N GLU A 260 127.34 7.71 -77.48
CA GLU A 260 127.18 7.60 -78.93
C GLU A 260 127.95 8.70 -79.67
N GLY A 261 127.90 9.95 -79.19
CA GLY A 261 128.71 11.05 -79.72
C GLY A 261 130.21 10.78 -79.60
N ARG A 262 130.68 10.36 -78.42
CA ARG A 262 132.10 9.96 -78.21
C ARG A 262 132.51 8.77 -79.09
N CYS A 263 131.62 7.82 -79.35
CA CYS A 263 131.85 6.72 -80.28
C CYS A 263 131.96 7.21 -81.74
N GLN A 264 131.14 8.20 -82.15
CA GLN A 264 131.23 8.84 -83.46
C GLN A 264 132.53 9.65 -83.61
N ASP A 265 132.94 10.39 -82.58
CA ASP A 265 134.24 11.09 -82.53
C ASP A 265 135.41 10.12 -82.66
N LEU A 266 135.40 9.02 -81.89
CA LEU A 266 136.42 7.97 -81.96
C LEU A 266 136.43 7.29 -83.33
N GLN A 267 135.26 7.05 -83.94
CA GLN A 267 135.16 6.46 -85.28
C GLN A 267 135.66 7.43 -86.36
N SER A 268 135.43 8.74 -86.21
CA SER A 268 136.00 9.80 -87.05
C SER A 268 137.53 9.86 -86.93
N ILE A 269 138.07 9.78 -85.70
CA ILE A 269 139.53 9.70 -85.46
C ILE A 269 140.11 8.43 -86.08
N ILE A 270 139.46 7.27 -85.95
CA ILE A 270 139.90 6.01 -86.58
C ILE A 270 139.88 6.13 -88.11
N GLN A 271 138.86 6.77 -88.69
CA GLN A 271 138.78 7.05 -90.12
C GLN A 271 139.93 7.97 -90.57
N GLN A 272 140.15 9.09 -89.87
CA GLN A 272 141.24 10.03 -90.16
C GLN A 272 142.61 9.36 -90.06
N VAL A 273 142.87 8.58 -89.00
CA VAL A 273 144.12 7.82 -88.82
C VAL A 273 144.28 6.76 -89.92
N SER A 274 143.19 6.15 -90.39
CA SER A 274 143.22 5.19 -91.51
C SER A 274 143.57 5.88 -92.83
N GLU A 275 143.05 7.08 -93.07
CA GLU A 275 143.40 7.89 -94.24
C GLU A 275 144.82 8.47 -94.16
N ASP A 276 145.26 8.90 -92.98
CA ASP A 276 146.64 9.33 -92.72
C ASP A 276 147.61 8.17 -92.94
N PHE A 277 147.24 6.95 -92.52
CA PHE A 277 147.99 5.73 -92.79
C PHE A 277 148.02 5.37 -94.28
N GLN A 278 146.90 5.46 -95.00
CA GLN A 278 146.86 5.24 -96.46
C GLN A 278 147.69 6.29 -97.22
N ARG A 279 147.64 7.56 -96.82
CA ARG A 279 148.45 8.65 -97.40
C ARG A 279 149.94 8.46 -97.08
N SER A 280 150.28 7.99 -95.87
CA SER A 280 151.62 7.57 -95.49
C SER A 280 152.12 6.39 -96.34
N GLN A 281 151.33 5.32 -96.48
CA GLN A 281 151.65 4.16 -97.31
C GLN A 281 151.84 4.54 -98.78
N GLY A 282 151.01 5.44 -99.31
CA GLY A 282 151.16 5.99 -100.66
C GLY A 282 152.46 6.80 -100.83
N MET A 283 152.87 7.59 -99.84
CA MET A 283 154.16 8.28 -99.84
C MET A 283 155.34 7.31 -99.73
N VAL A 284 155.25 6.26 -98.90
CA VAL A 284 156.26 5.20 -98.84
C VAL A 284 156.40 4.53 -100.22
N SER A 285 155.31 4.11 -100.86
CA SER A 285 155.37 3.51 -102.21
C SER A 285 155.82 4.46 -103.32
N ALA A 286 155.71 5.78 -103.13
CA ALA A 286 156.31 6.78 -104.02
C ALA A 286 157.82 6.92 -103.80
N LEU A 287 158.27 6.91 -102.54
CA LEU A 287 159.68 6.93 -102.16
C LEU A 287 160.40 5.62 -102.57
N GLU A 288 159.74 4.47 -102.44
CA GLU A 288 160.24 3.17 -102.92
C GLU A 288 160.47 3.19 -104.44
N LYS A 289 159.55 3.77 -105.22
CA LYS A 289 159.74 3.96 -106.67
C LYS A 289 160.91 4.88 -106.97
N SER A 290 160.95 6.06 -106.34
CA SER A 290 162.06 7.01 -106.50
C SER A 290 163.41 6.42 -106.13
N LEU A 291 163.47 5.55 -105.11
CA LEU A 291 164.68 4.82 -104.72
C LEU A 291 165.11 3.81 -105.79
N ASN A 292 164.17 3.07 -106.38
CA ASN A 292 164.45 2.12 -107.46
C ASN A 292 164.92 2.84 -108.74
N ASP A 293 164.32 3.99 -109.08
CA ASP A 293 164.73 4.81 -110.22
C ASP A 293 166.16 5.35 -110.04
N LEU A 294 166.48 5.87 -108.85
CA LEU A 294 167.83 6.33 -108.49
C LEU A 294 168.85 5.18 -108.43
N GLN A 295 168.45 3.97 -108.07
CA GLN A 295 169.33 2.78 -108.13
C GLN A 295 169.65 2.40 -109.59
N ALA A 296 168.67 2.44 -110.49
CA ALA A 296 168.88 2.20 -111.91
C ALA A 296 169.80 3.26 -112.55
N GLU A 297 169.64 4.53 -112.17
CA GLU A 297 170.52 5.62 -112.62
C GLU A 297 171.96 5.47 -112.09
N ASN A 298 172.14 5.02 -110.85
CA ASN A 298 173.44 4.78 -110.24
C ASN A 298 174.22 3.61 -110.92
N GLU A 299 173.54 2.51 -111.24
CA GLU A 299 174.13 1.38 -112.00
C GLU A 299 174.53 1.79 -113.42
N ASN A 300 173.74 2.64 -114.08
CA ASN A 300 174.04 3.18 -115.40
C ASN A 300 175.29 4.09 -115.38
N LEU A 301 175.43 4.95 -114.36
CA LEU A 301 176.59 5.83 -114.19
C LEU A 301 177.88 5.06 -113.87
N LYS A 302 177.82 3.98 -113.08
CA LYS A 302 178.99 3.11 -112.79
C LYS A 302 179.59 2.52 -114.08
N LEU A 303 178.75 2.04 -115.00
CA LEU A 303 179.17 1.48 -116.29
C LEU A 303 179.90 2.51 -117.18
N GLN A 304 179.67 3.80 -116.98
CA GLN A 304 180.30 4.86 -117.77
C GLN A 304 181.61 5.39 -117.16
N GLN A 305 181.79 5.34 -115.83
CA GLN A 305 183.00 5.84 -115.15
C GLN A 305 184.22 4.90 -115.27
N GLN A 306 184.03 3.59 -115.43
CA GLN A 306 185.11 2.59 -115.33
C GLN A 306 186.09 2.54 -116.53
N LYS A 307 186.21 3.63 -117.31
CA LYS A 307 187.08 3.72 -118.50
C LYS A 307 187.96 4.96 -118.63
N ALA A 308 187.91 5.90 -117.67
CA ALA A 308 188.65 7.17 -117.74
C ALA A 308 189.47 7.54 -116.49
N ALA A 309 189.30 6.86 -115.36
CA ALA A 309 189.82 7.29 -114.05
C ALA A 309 191.10 6.54 -113.61
N VAL A 310 192.25 6.77 -114.26
CA VAL A 310 193.54 6.14 -113.87
C VAL A 310 194.74 7.10 -113.82
N THR A 311 194.76 8.24 -114.53
CA THR A 311 195.96 9.11 -114.62
C THR A 311 195.63 10.61 -114.64
N GLY A 312 195.33 11.21 -113.47
CA GLY A 312 194.92 12.63 -113.40
C GLY A 312 195.30 13.40 -112.13
N GLU A 313 194.69 13.06 -110.98
CA GLU A 313 194.35 14.10 -109.98
C GLU A 313 195.41 14.43 -108.90
N ASP A 314 196.53 13.70 -108.82
CA ASP A 314 197.53 13.81 -107.73
C ASP A 314 198.63 14.90 -107.94
N LYS A 315 198.35 15.99 -108.66
CA LYS A 315 199.35 17.07 -108.88
C LYS A 315 198.90 18.50 -108.58
N ASP A 316 197.66 18.88 -108.86
CA ASP A 316 197.29 20.30 -108.85
C ASP A 316 196.98 20.88 -107.46
N ARG A 317 196.84 20.04 -106.43
CA ARG A 317 196.59 20.48 -105.04
C ARG A 317 197.80 21.14 -104.36
N LEU A 318 199.00 21.06 -104.94
CA LEU A 318 200.23 21.59 -104.34
C LEU A 318 200.54 23.05 -104.72
N VAL A 319 199.86 23.62 -105.72
CA VAL A 319 200.24 24.92 -106.31
C VAL A 319 199.56 26.12 -105.62
N THR A 320 198.31 25.97 -105.18
CA THR A 320 197.46 27.09 -104.75
C THR A 320 197.80 27.69 -103.38
N GLU A 321 198.47 26.94 -102.50
CA GLU A 321 198.86 27.45 -101.17
C GLU A 321 200.03 28.45 -101.21
N LEU A 322 200.87 28.41 -102.26
CA LEU A 322 202.00 29.33 -102.41
C LEU A 322 201.55 30.76 -102.81
N GLN A 323 200.46 30.89 -103.56
CA GLN A 323 199.99 32.21 -104.03
C GLN A 323 199.52 33.12 -102.89
N LYS A 324 199.02 32.58 -101.77
CA LYS A 324 198.58 33.39 -100.61
C LYS A 324 199.72 34.10 -99.87
N LYS A 325 200.98 33.72 -100.09
CA LYS A 325 202.15 34.35 -99.42
C LYS A 325 202.70 35.57 -100.17
N VAL A 326 202.39 35.76 -101.45
CA VAL A 326 202.93 36.87 -102.26
C VAL A 326 202.27 38.20 -101.89
N SER A 327 200.93 38.24 -101.88
CA SER A 327 200.12 39.45 -101.60
C SER A 327 200.28 40.04 -100.19
N SER A 328 201.05 39.38 -99.32
CA SER A 328 201.39 39.85 -97.97
C SER A 328 202.66 40.70 -97.92
N LEU A 329 203.50 40.69 -98.96
CA LEU A 329 204.82 41.36 -98.95
C LEU A 329 204.83 42.68 -99.73
N GLU A 330 203.97 42.83 -100.73
CA GLU A 330 203.91 44.02 -101.60
C GLU A 330 203.47 45.28 -100.83
N ARG A 331 202.58 45.13 -99.83
CA ARG A 331 201.99 46.25 -99.07
C ARG A 331 202.90 46.82 -97.97
N ARG A 332 204.22 46.62 -98.06
CA ARG A 332 205.20 47.02 -97.01
C ARG A 332 206.40 47.81 -97.54
N LEU A 333 206.35 48.30 -98.78
CA LEU A 333 207.49 48.96 -99.46
C LEU A 333 207.21 50.37 -100.03
N GLN A 334 206.13 51.03 -99.63
CA GLN A 334 205.87 52.46 -99.87
C GLN A 334 205.34 53.07 -98.57
N GLY A 335 205.74 54.31 -98.25
CA GLY A 335 205.52 54.88 -96.91
C GLY A 335 205.48 56.41 -96.86
N ASN A 336 205.24 56.91 -95.64
CA ASN A 336 204.85 58.27 -95.28
C ASN A 336 203.45 58.67 -95.77
N LEU A 337 202.66 59.28 -94.87
CA LEU A 337 201.46 60.15 -94.98
C LEU A 337 200.93 60.27 -93.51
N SER A 338 199.76 60.83 -93.21
CA SER A 338 199.51 62.29 -93.25
C SER A 338 198.39 62.72 -92.28
N GLN A 339 198.10 64.03 -92.17
CA GLN A 339 197.01 64.56 -91.33
C GLN A 339 195.60 63.98 -91.65
N ASN A 340 195.40 63.35 -92.80
CA ASN A 340 194.15 62.65 -93.11
C ASN A 340 193.91 61.42 -92.21
N GLU A 341 194.96 60.77 -91.71
CA GLU A 341 194.83 59.53 -90.92
C GLU A 341 194.17 59.83 -89.55
N HIS A 342 194.61 60.89 -88.85
CA HIS A 342 193.95 61.35 -87.64
C HIS A 342 192.52 61.86 -87.87
N LEU A 343 192.22 62.43 -89.05
CA LEU A 343 190.83 62.80 -89.38
C LEU A 343 189.95 61.54 -89.51
N GLN A 344 190.50 60.45 -90.05
CA GLN A 344 189.79 59.19 -90.22
C GLN A 344 189.58 58.47 -88.87
N GLU A 345 190.55 58.50 -87.96
CA GLU A 345 190.39 58.01 -86.58
C GLU A 345 189.27 58.77 -85.84
N LEU A 346 189.24 60.10 -85.92
CA LEU A 346 188.25 60.93 -85.24
C LEU A 346 186.83 60.78 -85.84
N LEU A 347 186.72 60.55 -87.15
CA LEU A 347 185.47 60.14 -87.79
C LEU A 347 185.01 58.73 -87.34
N GLN A 348 185.95 57.82 -87.10
CA GLN A 348 185.65 56.47 -86.62
C GLN A 348 185.15 56.50 -85.16
N GLU A 349 185.79 57.27 -84.27
CA GLU A 349 185.28 57.53 -82.91
C GLU A 349 183.90 58.20 -82.91
N LYS A 350 183.68 59.20 -83.78
CA LYS A 350 182.36 59.82 -83.93
C LYS A 350 181.29 58.77 -84.30
N SER A 351 181.59 57.90 -85.26
CA SER A 351 180.65 56.86 -85.71
C SER A 351 180.35 55.81 -84.64
N SER A 352 181.30 55.47 -83.77
CA SER A 352 181.06 54.53 -82.66
C SER A 352 180.21 55.16 -81.55
N LEU A 353 180.40 56.45 -81.26
CA LEU A 353 179.53 57.19 -80.34
C LEU A 353 178.12 57.42 -80.90
N GLU A 354 177.98 57.67 -82.20
CA GLU A 354 176.67 57.72 -82.87
C GLU A 354 175.96 56.36 -82.84
N SER A 355 176.70 55.25 -83.01
CA SER A 355 176.15 53.89 -82.86
C SER A 355 175.67 53.62 -81.44
N SER A 356 176.48 53.92 -80.42
CA SER A 356 176.12 53.68 -79.00
C SER A 356 174.95 54.57 -78.53
N LEU A 357 174.83 55.79 -79.07
CA LEU A 357 173.68 56.66 -78.85
C LEU A 357 172.39 56.08 -79.48
N GLU A 358 172.49 55.40 -80.63
CA GLU A 358 171.34 54.77 -81.28
C GLU A 358 170.96 53.43 -80.63
N GLU A 359 171.94 52.65 -80.14
CA GLU A 359 171.69 51.47 -79.30
C GLU A 359 170.95 51.84 -78.01
N THR A 360 171.43 52.84 -77.26
CA THR A 360 170.75 53.30 -76.03
C THR A 360 169.36 53.92 -76.30
N ARG A 361 169.12 54.49 -77.49
CA ARG A 361 167.77 54.87 -77.95
C ARG A 361 166.89 53.65 -78.23
N ALA A 362 167.42 52.61 -78.88
CA ALA A 362 166.70 51.38 -79.17
C ALA A 362 166.34 50.62 -77.87
N GLU A 363 167.25 50.55 -76.91
CA GLU A 363 166.99 50.01 -75.56
C GLU A 363 165.91 50.81 -74.83
N LEU A 364 165.98 52.16 -74.86
CA LEU A 364 164.96 53.02 -74.26
C LEU A 364 163.58 52.85 -74.94
N LEU A 365 163.54 52.61 -76.25
CA LEU A 365 162.31 52.33 -76.98
C LEU A 365 161.75 50.95 -76.60
N ALA A 366 162.59 49.90 -76.55
CA ALA A 366 162.18 48.57 -76.11
C ALA A 366 161.69 48.55 -74.66
N ALA A 367 162.34 49.30 -73.76
CA ALA A 367 161.87 49.48 -72.39
C ALA A 367 160.50 50.19 -72.33
N LYS A 368 160.27 51.18 -73.22
CA LYS A 368 158.99 51.88 -73.32
C LYS A 368 157.87 51.01 -73.92
N THR A 369 158.14 50.20 -74.94
CA THR A 369 157.14 49.27 -75.49
C THR A 369 156.78 48.21 -74.46
N ASN A 370 157.78 47.56 -73.84
CA ASN A 370 157.55 46.57 -72.79
C ASN A 370 156.75 47.17 -71.62
N HIS A 371 157.03 48.43 -71.23
CA HIS A 371 156.23 49.10 -70.22
C HIS A 371 154.79 49.37 -70.68
N ALA A 372 154.59 49.87 -71.91
CA ALA A 372 153.26 50.08 -72.49
C ALA A 372 152.45 48.77 -72.60
N ASP A 373 153.10 47.65 -72.91
CA ASP A 373 152.47 46.32 -72.94
C ASP A 373 152.06 45.87 -71.53
N THR A 374 152.91 46.09 -70.51
CA THR A 374 152.52 45.80 -69.11
C THR A 374 151.38 46.69 -68.62
N VAL A 375 151.35 47.97 -69.00
CA VAL A 375 150.25 48.89 -68.69
C VAL A 375 148.98 48.44 -69.38
N SER A 376 149.02 48.14 -70.68
CA SER A 376 147.87 47.67 -71.46
C SER A 376 147.30 46.34 -70.91
N SER A 377 148.16 45.45 -70.45
CA SER A 377 147.78 44.19 -69.78
C SER A 377 147.07 44.45 -68.44
N LEU A 378 147.60 45.38 -67.63
CA LEU A 378 146.97 45.80 -66.37
C LEU A 378 145.64 46.55 -66.61
N GLU A 379 145.55 47.40 -67.62
CA GLU A 379 144.31 48.09 -68.02
C GLU A 379 143.25 47.11 -68.52
N ALA A 380 143.64 46.07 -69.27
CA ALA A 380 142.75 44.97 -69.66
C ALA A 380 142.29 44.15 -68.44
N GLN A 381 143.18 43.88 -67.48
CA GLN A 381 142.85 43.18 -66.23
C GLN A 381 141.91 44.02 -65.35
N VAL A 382 142.13 45.33 -65.23
CA VAL A 382 141.26 46.29 -64.53
C VAL A 382 139.91 46.44 -65.24
N SER A 383 139.88 46.40 -66.57
CA SER A 383 138.63 46.41 -67.34
C SER A 383 137.81 45.13 -67.10
N LYS A 384 138.46 43.97 -67.06
CA LYS A 384 137.83 42.67 -66.74
C LYS A 384 137.38 42.57 -65.28
N SER A 385 138.14 43.11 -64.32
CA SER A 385 137.67 43.19 -62.93
C SER A 385 136.49 44.17 -62.82
N SER A 386 136.51 45.30 -63.55
CA SER A 386 135.39 46.25 -63.61
C SER A 386 134.12 45.64 -64.21
N SER A 387 134.21 44.77 -65.24
CA SER A 387 133.02 44.09 -65.79
C SER A 387 132.47 43.06 -64.80
N THR A 388 133.32 42.18 -64.26
CA THR A 388 132.90 41.16 -63.28
C THR A 388 132.35 41.77 -61.99
N ILE A 389 132.85 42.93 -61.54
CA ILE A 389 132.25 43.68 -60.41
C ILE A 389 130.83 44.17 -60.76
N LYS A 390 130.60 44.69 -61.98
CA LYS A 390 129.25 45.11 -62.42
C LYS A 390 128.29 43.93 -62.54
N GLU A 391 128.76 42.79 -63.06
CA GLU A 391 128.00 41.55 -63.15
C GLU A 391 127.62 41.01 -61.77
N LEU A 392 128.54 41.06 -60.79
CA LEU A 392 128.25 40.71 -59.39
C LEU A 392 127.30 41.72 -58.73
N GLN A 393 127.39 43.01 -59.05
CA GLN A 393 126.46 44.04 -58.56
C GLN A 393 125.04 43.85 -59.09
N THR A 394 124.85 43.52 -60.38
CA THR A 394 123.51 43.24 -60.92
C THR A 394 122.96 41.93 -60.39
N LEU A 395 123.78 40.89 -60.24
CA LEU A 395 123.37 39.64 -59.59
C LEU A 395 122.98 39.84 -58.13
N LEU A 396 123.73 40.64 -57.36
CA LEU A 396 123.37 41.01 -55.99
C LEU A 396 122.03 41.74 -55.98
N TRP A 397 121.85 42.76 -56.83
CA TRP A 397 120.61 43.53 -56.92
C TRP A 397 119.40 42.63 -57.24
N HIS A 398 119.52 41.72 -58.21
CA HIS A 398 118.45 40.75 -58.53
C HIS A 398 118.18 39.77 -57.38
N LYS A 399 119.18 39.38 -56.57
CA LYS A 399 118.99 38.55 -55.37
C LYS A 399 118.33 39.32 -54.23
N GLU A 400 118.68 40.59 -54.04
CA GLU A 400 118.03 41.48 -53.06
C GLU A 400 116.58 41.79 -53.46
N ASP A 401 116.32 42.08 -54.73
CA ASP A 401 115.01 42.41 -55.26
C ASP A 401 114.06 41.19 -55.24
N SER A 402 114.53 40.02 -55.66
CA SER A 402 113.75 38.77 -55.52
C SER A 402 113.52 38.39 -54.06
N SER A 403 114.51 38.58 -53.16
CA SER A 403 114.33 38.40 -51.70
C SER A 403 113.29 39.38 -51.12
N ARG A 404 113.29 40.64 -51.58
CA ARG A 404 112.27 41.64 -51.21
C ARG A 404 110.88 41.22 -51.69
N ALA A 405 110.74 40.82 -52.96
CA ALA A 405 109.48 40.35 -53.52
C ALA A 405 108.97 39.04 -52.88
N TYR A 406 109.85 38.19 -52.34
CA TYR A 406 109.43 37.05 -51.52
C TYR A 406 108.90 37.50 -50.15
N LYS A 407 109.59 38.42 -49.45
CA LYS A 407 109.13 38.99 -48.18
C LYS A 407 107.80 39.73 -48.31
N GLU A 408 107.67 40.61 -49.31
CA GLU A 408 106.43 41.33 -49.59
C GLU A 408 105.25 40.38 -49.84
N ARG A 409 105.48 39.22 -50.48
CA ARG A 409 104.46 38.17 -50.65
C ARG A 409 104.13 37.45 -49.34
N THR A 410 105.12 37.12 -48.51
CA THR A 410 104.84 36.49 -47.20
C THR A 410 104.14 37.45 -46.25
N ASP A 411 104.52 38.72 -46.25
CA ASP A 411 103.92 39.76 -45.41
C ASP A 411 102.48 40.07 -45.86
N ALA A 412 102.22 40.07 -47.18
CA ALA A 412 100.87 40.14 -47.73
C ALA A 412 100.01 38.90 -47.42
N GLN A 413 100.61 37.71 -47.30
CA GLN A 413 99.92 36.50 -46.85
C GLN A 413 99.62 36.54 -45.35
N ILE A 414 100.59 36.94 -44.52
CA ILE A 414 100.46 37.09 -43.06
C ILE A 414 99.34 38.10 -42.75
N THR A 415 99.40 39.30 -43.31
CA THR A 415 98.36 40.34 -43.08
C THR A 415 96.97 39.93 -43.58
N ASN A 416 96.88 39.09 -44.62
CA ASN A 416 95.60 38.51 -45.05
C ASN A 416 95.08 37.46 -44.04
N LEU A 417 95.94 36.57 -43.56
CA LEU A 417 95.61 35.60 -42.51
C LEU A 417 95.21 36.27 -41.19
N GLU A 418 95.91 37.33 -40.78
CA GLU A 418 95.55 38.17 -39.64
C GLU A 418 94.17 38.82 -39.82
N GLN A 419 93.89 39.41 -40.99
CA GLN A 419 92.56 39.94 -41.28
C GLN A 419 91.47 38.85 -41.30
N GLN A 420 91.78 37.63 -41.74
CA GLN A 420 90.85 36.50 -41.68
C GLN A 420 90.61 36.04 -40.24
N LEU A 421 91.65 35.98 -39.40
CA LEU A 421 91.55 35.71 -37.97
C LEU A 421 90.69 36.76 -37.27
N VAL A 422 90.95 38.06 -37.46
CA VAL A 422 90.14 39.14 -36.90
C VAL A 422 88.69 39.03 -37.37
N ARG A 423 88.42 38.87 -38.67
CA ARG A 423 87.07 38.65 -39.22
C ARG A 423 86.39 37.39 -38.68
N SER A 424 87.14 36.38 -38.23
CA SER A 424 86.60 35.17 -37.59
C SER A 424 86.27 35.40 -36.12
N GLY A 425 87.13 36.11 -35.37
CA GLY A 425 86.87 36.51 -33.99
C GLY A 425 85.66 37.45 -33.88
N ASP A 426 85.57 38.43 -34.77
CA ASP A 426 84.40 39.28 -35.00
C ASP A 426 83.09 38.48 -35.20
N LYS A 427 83.15 37.37 -35.93
CA LYS A 427 81.98 36.50 -36.19
C LYS A 427 81.64 35.65 -34.96
N LEU A 428 82.66 35.13 -34.28
CA LEU A 428 82.52 34.40 -33.03
C LEU A 428 81.87 35.29 -31.96
N GLN A 429 82.41 36.48 -31.72
CA GLN A 429 81.91 37.42 -30.72
C GLN A 429 80.45 37.83 -30.97
N ARG A 430 80.05 38.05 -32.23
CA ARG A 430 78.64 38.29 -32.59
C ARG A 430 77.75 37.07 -32.34
N ALA A 431 78.26 35.86 -32.55
CA ALA A 431 77.52 34.62 -32.25
C ALA A 431 77.39 34.37 -30.74
N GLU A 432 78.46 34.60 -29.97
CA GLU A 432 78.48 34.56 -28.51
C GLU A 432 77.48 35.56 -27.91
N GLN A 433 77.47 36.80 -28.42
CA GLN A 433 76.49 37.80 -28.00
C GLN A 433 75.04 37.37 -28.33
N GLN A 434 74.77 36.84 -29.53
CA GLN A 434 73.46 36.30 -29.88
C GLN A 434 73.04 35.09 -29.03
N ILE A 435 73.99 34.27 -28.58
CA ILE A 435 73.74 33.16 -27.65
C ILE A 435 73.38 33.72 -26.27
N ALA A 436 74.11 34.72 -25.75
CA ALA A 436 73.80 35.37 -24.48
C ALA A 436 72.44 36.08 -24.49
N GLU A 437 72.11 36.80 -25.56
CA GLU A 437 70.80 37.44 -25.76
C GLU A 437 69.66 36.40 -25.81
N LYS A 438 69.86 35.28 -26.51
CA LYS A 438 68.88 34.18 -26.52
C LYS A 438 68.74 33.50 -25.17
N GLN A 439 69.84 33.28 -24.45
CA GLN A 439 69.82 32.71 -23.10
C GLN A 439 69.04 33.61 -22.13
N GLN A 440 69.30 34.92 -22.13
CA GLN A 440 68.52 35.88 -21.32
C GLN A 440 67.04 35.89 -21.70
N ASN A 441 66.70 35.75 -22.99
CA ASN A 441 65.31 35.67 -23.44
C ASN A 441 64.62 34.36 -22.99
N ILE A 442 65.34 33.24 -22.96
CA ILE A 442 64.85 31.96 -22.41
C ILE A 442 64.62 32.08 -20.91
N GLU A 443 65.57 32.65 -20.16
CA GLU A 443 65.45 32.87 -18.72
C GLU A 443 64.27 33.79 -18.36
N ARG A 444 64.04 34.84 -19.16
CA ARG A 444 62.87 35.72 -18.99
C ARG A 444 61.56 34.99 -19.24
N ALA A 445 61.45 34.24 -20.35
CA ALA A 445 60.26 33.45 -20.66
C ALA A 445 60.00 32.33 -19.63
N GLN A 446 61.05 31.74 -19.06
CA GLN A 446 60.94 30.81 -17.94
C GLN A 446 60.45 31.52 -16.66
N GLY A 447 60.93 32.74 -16.38
CA GLY A 447 60.42 33.56 -15.28
C GLY A 447 58.94 33.90 -15.42
N GLU A 448 58.53 34.34 -16.62
CA GLU A 448 57.14 34.64 -16.97
C GLU A 448 56.25 33.39 -16.84
N TRP A 449 56.68 32.24 -17.38
CA TRP A 449 55.93 30.97 -17.25
C TRP A 449 55.83 30.47 -15.81
N ASN A 450 56.89 30.61 -15.00
CA ASN A 450 56.84 30.26 -13.58
C ASN A 450 55.92 31.18 -12.79
N ALA A 451 55.84 32.47 -13.12
CA ALA A 451 54.94 33.43 -12.50
C ALA A 451 53.46 33.13 -12.86
N GLU A 452 53.16 32.88 -14.13
CA GLU A 452 51.82 32.49 -14.58
C GLU A 452 51.40 31.15 -13.95
N LYS A 453 52.31 30.18 -13.89
CA LYS A 453 52.06 28.91 -13.18
C LYS A 453 51.73 29.15 -11.70
N ALA A 454 52.51 29.97 -10.99
CA ALA A 454 52.25 30.27 -9.59
C ALA A 454 50.91 31.00 -9.37
N PHE A 455 50.50 31.86 -10.31
CA PHE A 455 49.17 32.50 -10.30
C PHE A 455 48.04 31.49 -10.53
N LEU A 456 48.20 30.56 -11.48
CA LEU A 456 47.24 29.47 -11.72
C LEU A 456 47.15 28.49 -10.54
N ASP A 457 48.29 28.09 -9.97
CA ASP A 457 48.36 27.25 -8.76
C ASP A 457 47.66 27.96 -7.57
N GLN A 458 47.81 29.28 -7.42
CA GLN A 458 47.08 30.07 -6.42
C GLN A 458 45.58 30.12 -6.70
N GLN A 459 45.17 30.30 -7.96
CA GLN A 459 43.76 30.31 -8.36
C GLN A 459 43.09 28.96 -8.10
N VAL A 460 43.78 27.85 -8.39
CA VAL A 460 43.34 26.49 -8.06
C VAL A 460 43.20 26.30 -6.55
N CYS A 461 44.16 26.76 -5.74
CA CYS A 461 44.05 26.73 -4.27
C CYS A 461 42.80 27.49 -3.77
N LEU A 462 42.52 28.68 -4.31
CA LEU A 462 41.35 29.47 -3.94
C LEU A 462 40.01 28.81 -4.34
N LEU A 463 39.94 28.22 -5.54
CA LEU A 463 38.77 27.48 -6.00
C LEU A 463 38.55 26.19 -5.19
N GLN A 464 39.61 25.50 -4.78
CA GLN A 464 39.55 24.34 -3.87
C GLN A 464 39.11 24.74 -2.46
N GLN A 465 39.54 25.90 -1.95
CA GLN A 465 39.04 26.43 -0.68
C GLN A 465 37.54 26.76 -0.78
N GLN A 466 37.12 27.46 -1.83
CA GLN A 466 35.71 27.83 -2.03
C GLN A 466 34.80 26.60 -2.17
N SER A 467 35.22 25.56 -2.90
CA SER A 467 34.45 24.32 -3.02
C SER A 467 34.39 23.54 -1.71
N ARG A 468 35.47 23.54 -0.91
CA ARG A 468 35.45 22.98 0.44
C ARG A 468 34.52 23.75 1.37
N GLU A 469 34.52 25.07 1.30
CA GLU A 469 33.61 25.92 2.09
C GLU A 469 32.15 25.75 1.69
N THR A 470 31.82 25.46 0.42
CA THR A 470 30.44 25.13 0.02
C THR A 470 30.05 23.71 0.43
N VAL A 471 30.95 22.73 0.34
CA VAL A 471 30.74 21.37 0.86
C VAL A 471 30.46 21.40 2.37
N ASN A 472 31.32 22.03 3.18
CA ASN A 472 31.12 22.16 4.62
C ASN A 472 29.74 22.77 4.96
N ARG A 473 29.33 23.85 4.27
CA ARG A 473 28.02 24.49 4.48
C ARG A 473 26.84 23.59 4.09
N LEU A 474 27.00 22.73 3.09
CA LEU A 474 25.99 21.74 2.71
C LEU A 474 25.94 20.59 3.74
N GLU A 475 27.08 20.14 4.24
CA GLU A 475 27.18 19.13 5.31
C GLU A 475 26.54 19.63 6.62
N GLU A 476 26.80 20.88 7.03
CA GLU A 476 26.15 21.54 8.17
C GLU A 476 24.62 21.63 7.99
N SER A 477 24.16 22.04 6.80
CA SER A 477 22.74 22.13 6.46
C SER A 477 22.05 20.75 6.48
N ILE A 478 22.70 19.72 5.90
CA ILE A 478 22.24 18.33 5.95
C ILE A 478 22.19 17.83 7.40
N GLY A 479 23.19 18.18 8.23
CA GLY A 479 23.21 17.86 9.66
C GLY A 479 22.02 18.47 10.42
N SER A 480 21.71 19.75 10.19
CA SER A 480 20.51 20.39 10.75
C SER A 480 19.24 19.68 10.32
N MET A 481 19.05 19.48 9.01
CA MET A 481 17.86 18.82 8.46
C MET A 481 17.71 17.37 8.96
N GLN A 482 18.81 16.65 9.21
CA GLN A 482 18.79 15.32 9.82
C GLN A 482 18.40 15.36 11.31
N SER A 483 18.88 16.35 12.06
CA SER A 483 18.49 16.60 13.45
C SER A 483 17.00 16.96 13.54
N ASP A 484 16.53 17.89 12.72
CA ASP A 484 15.12 18.32 12.67
C ASP A 484 14.22 17.12 12.33
N ARG A 485 14.60 16.33 11.32
CA ARG A 485 13.91 15.07 10.96
C ARG A 485 13.87 14.09 12.13
N GLN A 486 14.93 13.96 12.93
CA GLN A 486 14.92 13.09 14.10
C GLN A 486 13.95 13.61 15.18
N THR A 487 13.96 14.90 15.50
CA THR A 487 13.01 15.47 16.48
C THR A 487 11.55 15.33 16.04
N LEU A 488 11.28 15.39 14.73
CA LEU A 488 9.96 15.13 14.16
C LEU A 488 9.57 13.65 14.27
N LEU A 489 10.50 12.71 14.02
CA LEU A 489 10.26 11.27 14.23
C LEU A 489 9.99 10.96 15.71
N ASP A 490 10.76 11.52 16.63
CA ASP A 490 10.56 11.37 18.07
C ASP A 490 9.21 11.96 18.51
N ARG A 491 8.79 13.09 17.92
CA ARG A 491 7.46 13.69 18.19
C ARG A 491 6.31 12.88 17.60
N VAL A 492 6.48 12.26 16.42
CA VAL A 492 5.49 11.33 15.85
C VAL A 492 5.36 10.09 16.75
N ALA A 493 6.47 9.47 17.17
CA ALA A 493 6.44 8.34 18.10
C ALA A 493 5.74 8.67 19.43
N HIS A 494 5.94 9.88 19.96
CA HIS A 494 5.21 10.37 21.13
C HIS A 494 3.70 10.52 20.87
N LEU A 495 3.31 11.07 19.71
CA LEU A 495 1.91 11.23 19.32
C LEU A 495 1.21 9.88 19.08
N ASP A 496 1.90 8.91 18.48
CA ASP A 496 1.41 7.53 18.32
C ASP A 496 1.25 6.85 19.68
N GLN A 497 2.16 7.09 20.63
CA GLN A 497 2.03 6.60 22.00
C GLN A 497 0.83 7.23 22.71
N GLU A 498 0.66 8.56 22.62
CA GLU A 498 -0.51 9.29 23.14
C GLU A 498 -1.82 8.76 22.52
N ALA A 499 -1.86 8.54 21.20
CA ALA A 499 -3.02 8.00 20.49
C ALA A 499 -3.32 6.53 20.86
N SER A 500 -2.28 5.71 21.08
CA SER A 500 -2.45 4.33 21.56
C SER A 500 -3.04 4.28 22.98
N ALA A 501 -2.59 5.17 23.86
CA ALA A 501 -3.12 5.31 25.22
C ALA A 501 -4.56 5.81 25.22
N ALA A 502 -4.87 6.83 24.41
CA ALA A 502 -6.24 7.32 24.20
C ALA A 502 -7.17 6.21 23.67
N ASN A 503 -6.72 5.42 22.69
CA ASN A 503 -7.48 4.28 22.17
C ASN A 503 -7.69 3.17 23.22
N SER A 504 -6.72 2.92 24.11
CA SER A 504 -6.90 1.94 25.20
C SER A 504 -7.91 2.42 26.25
N MET A 505 -7.88 3.71 26.61
CA MET A 505 -8.88 4.32 27.50
C MET A 505 -10.28 4.33 26.88
N LEU A 506 -10.40 4.65 25.58
CA LEU A 506 -11.68 4.61 24.86
C LEU A 506 -12.25 3.18 24.80
N LYS A 507 -11.42 2.16 24.54
CA LYS A 507 -11.86 0.75 24.60
C LYS A 507 -12.42 0.39 25.95
N LEU A 508 -11.69 0.67 27.03
CA LEU A 508 -12.13 0.40 28.40
C LEU A 508 -13.44 1.15 28.73
N GLN A 509 -13.59 2.42 28.32
CA GLN A 509 -14.85 3.15 28.48
C GLN A 509 -16.01 2.58 27.64
N THR A 510 -15.74 2.02 26.45
CA THR A 510 -16.79 1.31 25.67
C THR A 510 -17.18 -0.02 26.31
N GLU A 511 -16.23 -0.75 26.89
CA GLU A 511 -16.47 -2.00 27.63
C GLU A 511 -17.29 -1.73 28.90
N GLU A 512 -16.94 -0.70 29.69
CA GLU A 512 -17.72 -0.21 30.82
C GLU A 512 -19.15 0.22 30.41
N LEU A 513 -19.29 0.89 29.26
CA LEU A 513 -20.58 1.35 28.74
C LEU A 513 -21.47 0.17 28.30
N GLU A 514 -20.92 -0.83 27.62
CA GLU A 514 -21.67 -2.05 27.26
C GLU A 514 -22.04 -2.88 28.49
N GLN A 515 -21.18 -2.96 29.52
CA GLN A 515 -21.57 -3.56 30.80
C GLN A 515 -22.73 -2.77 31.43
N CYS A 516 -22.66 -1.45 31.49
CA CYS A 516 -23.74 -0.61 32.03
C CYS A 516 -25.06 -0.77 31.25
N LYS A 517 -24.99 -0.93 29.92
CA LYS A 517 -26.17 -1.25 29.08
C LYS A 517 -26.72 -2.64 29.39
N ALA A 518 -25.86 -3.65 29.53
CA ALA A 518 -26.27 -5.01 29.87
C ALA A 518 -26.92 -5.08 31.26
N GLU A 519 -26.37 -4.37 32.25
CA GLU A 519 -26.98 -4.21 33.58
C GLU A 519 -28.30 -3.44 33.55
N LEU A 520 -28.43 -2.41 32.72
CA LEU A 520 -29.69 -1.69 32.56
C LEU A 520 -30.76 -2.59 31.91
N ASN A 521 -30.39 -3.33 30.87
CA ASN A 521 -31.27 -4.28 30.18
C ASN A 521 -31.71 -5.42 31.12
N SER A 522 -30.83 -5.97 31.95
CA SER A 522 -31.21 -7.02 32.91
C SER A 522 -32.13 -6.48 34.01
N ARG A 523 -31.87 -5.27 34.53
CA ARG A 523 -32.79 -4.58 35.45
C ARG A 523 -34.14 -4.25 34.79
N GLN A 524 -34.15 -3.91 33.50
CA GLN A 524 -35.39 -3.68 32.75
C GLN A 524 -36.18 -4.99 32.57
N MET A 525 -35.52 -6.10 32.21
CA MET A 525 -36.17 -7.42 32.15
C MET A 525 -36.82 -7.80 33.48
N VAL A 526 -36.06 -7.76 34.58
CA VAL A 526 -36.57 -8.02 35.94
C VAL A 526 -37.72 -7.08 36.31
N SER A 527 -37.65 -5.80 35.93
CA SER A 527 -38.75 -4.84 36.12
C SER A 527 -40.02 -5.23 35.34
N THR A 528 -39.89 -5.70 34.10
CA THR A 528 -41.05 -6.20 33.32
C THR A 528 -41.59 -7.53 33.85
N GLU A 529 -40.76 -8.37 34.46
CA GLU A 529 -41.18 -9.62 35.11
C GLU A 529 -41.93 -9.34 36.42
N ILE A 530 -41.44 -8.39 37.23
CA ILE A 530 -42.16 -7.87 38.40
C ILE A 530 -43.50 -7.25 37.98
N ALA A 531 -43.53 -6.47 36.89
CA ALA A 531 -44.78 -5.89 36.38
C ALA A 531 -45.79 -6.97 35.97
N LYS A 532 -45.36 -8.01 35.24
CA LYS A 532 -46.21 -9.18 34.89
C LYS A 532 -46.72 -9.89 36.14
N ALA A 533 -45.86 -10.19 37.12
CA ALA A 533 -46.26 -10.86 38.35
C ALA A 533 -47.26 -10.03 39.19
N LEU A 534 -47.13 -8.70 39.20
CA LEU A 534 -48.11 -7.79 39.80
C LEU A 534 -49.44 -7.76 39.02
N GLU A 535 -49.41 -7.87 37.70
CA GLU A 535 -50.60 -7.90 36.85
C GLU A 535 -51.33 -9.26 36.90
N GLU A 536 -50.59 -10.36 37.05
CA GLU A 536 -51.13 -11.70 37.36
C GLU A 536 -51.72 -11.76 38.78
N SER A 537 -51.02 -11.22 39.79
CA SER A 537 -51.57 -11.10 41.15
C SER A 537 -52.81 -10.20 41.18
N ARG A 538 -52.85 -9.15 40.35
CA ARG A 538 -54.03 -8.32 40.15
C ARG A 538 -55.19 -9.10 39.53
N ARG A 539 -54.95 -9.90 38.48
CA ARG A 539 -55.97 -10.78 37.90
C ARG A 539 -56.50 -11.78 38.92
N GLN A 540 -55.63 -12.49 39.63
CA GLN A 540 -56.01 -13.40 40.71
C GLN A 540 -56.87 -12.72 41.78
N LYS A 541 -56.59 -11.46 42.12
CA LYS A 541 -57.43 -10.66 43.02
C LYS A 541 -58.78 -10.32 42.39
N GLU A 542 -58.83 -9.93 41.12
CA GLU A 542 -60.05 -9.62 40.40
C GLU A 542 -60.94 -10.87 40.24
N ASP A 543 -60.35 -12.05 39.96
CA ASP A 543 -61.01 -13.36 39.91
C ASP A 543 -61.50 -13.85 41.28
N LEU A 544 -60.73 -13.63 42.35
CA LEU A 544 -61.20 -13.89 43.72
C LEU A 544 -62.31 -12.92 44.12
N GLN A 545 -62.30 -11.69 43.60
CA GLN A 545 -63.34 -10.70 43.88
C GLN A 545 -64.65 -10.98 43.11
N THR A 546 -64.60 -11.56 41.91
CA THR A 546 -65.79 -12.09 41.24
C THR A 546 -66.32 -13.33 41.94
N GLN A 547 -65.47 -14.29 42.33
CA GLN A 547 -65.88 -15.46 43.13
C GLN A 547 -66.53 -15.07 44.46
N VAL A 548 -65.99 -14.08 45.18
CA VAL A 548 -66.63 -13.54 46.41
C VAL A 548 -67.96 -12.85 46.09
N GLY A 549 -68.08 -12.19 44.92
CA GLY A 549 -69.34 -11.64 44.44
C GLY A 549 -70.40 -12.71 44.17
N GLU A 550 -70.05 -13.77 43.45
CA GLU A 550 -70.90 -14.93 43.15
C GLU A 550 -71.32 -15.66 44.43
N LEU A 551 -70.37 -15.95 45.33
CA LEU A 551 -70.65 -16.54 46.63
C LEU A 551 -71.60 -15.65 47.46
N ASN A 552 -71.42 -14.33 47.45
CA ASN A 552 -72.32 -13.40 48.14
C ASN A 552 -73.73 -13.36 47.51
N ILE A 553 -73.86 -13.53 46.19
CA ILE A 553 -75.16 -13.68 45.51
C ILE A 553 -75.84 -14.99 45.93
N THR A 554 -75.11 -16.11 45.96
CA THR A 554 -75.68 -17.40 46.44
C THR A 554 -75.99 -17.39 47.94
N LEU A 555 -75.22 -16.64 48.73
CA LEU A 555 -75.53 -16.41 50.14
C LEU A 555 -76.83 -15.61 50.28
N GLN A 556 -77.00 -14.53 49.50
CA GLN A 556 -78.24 -13.75 49.49
C GLN A 556 -79.46 -14.58 49.02
N SER A 557 -79.33 -15.43 47.99
CA SER A 557 -80.43 -16.31 47.60
C SER A 557 -80.76 -17.35 48.68
N SER A 558 -79.74 -17.95 49.32
CA SER A 558 -79.98 -18.87 50.45
C SER A 558 -80.58 -18.17 51.68
N GLN A 559 -80.26 -16.90 51.94
CA GLN A 559 -80.88 -16.10 52.99
C GLN A 559 -82.34 -15.75 52.66
N GLN A 560 -82.63 -15.45 51.39
CA GLN A 560 -84.00 -15.26 50.89
C GLN A 560 -84.82 -16.56 51.05
N GLU A 561 -84.28 -17.70 50.64
CA GLU A 561 -84.90 -19.03 50.81
C GLU A 561 -85.11 -19.39 52.29
N LEU A 562 -84.15 -19.07 53.17
CA LEU A 562 -84.29 -19.27 54.61
C LEU A 562 -85.35 -18.35 55.23
N ALA A 563 -85.50 -17.11 54.77
CA ALA A 563 -86.60 -16.24 55.19
C ALA A 563 -87.96 -16.82 54.76
N ASP A 564 -88.07 -17.22 53.50
CA ASP A 564 -89.21 -17.92 52.89
C ASP A 564 -89.60 -19.21 53.63
N VAL A 565 -88.61 -19.98 54.12
CA VAL A 565 -88.83 -21.19 54.93
C VAL A 565 -89.21 -20.83 56.36
N THR A 566 -88.67 -19.76 56.92
CA THR A 566 -89.02 -19.27 58.26
C THR A 566 -90.46 -18.75 58.32
N GLU A 567 -90.94 -18.06 57.28
CA GLU A 567 -92.36 -17.65 57.19
C GLU A 567 -93.29 -18.87 57.05
N LYS A 568 -92.90 -19.87 56.26
CA LYS A 568 -93.64 -21.15 56.17
C LYS A 568 -93.62 -21.91 57.50
N LEU A 569 -92.56 -21.77 58.31
CA LEU A 569 -92.45 -22.34 59.64
C LEU A 569 -93.38 -21.61 60.64
N THR A 570 -93.40 -20.28 60.67
CA THR A 570 -94.27 -19.53 61.60
C THR A 570 -95.77 -19.72 61.30
N LEU A 571 -96.13 -19.88 60.02
CA LEU A 571 -97.46 -20.33 59.61
C LEU A 571 -97.79 -21.72 60.19
N ARG A 572 -96.86 -22.68 60.10
CA ARG A 572 -97.06 -24.03 60.65
C ARG A 572 -97.03 -24.08 62.18
N GLU A 573 -96.29 -23.19 62.84
CA GLU A 573 -96.41 -23.01 64.29
C GLU A 573 -97.78 -22.46 64.70
N ALA A 574 -98.38 -21.58 63.89
CA ALA A 574 -99.74 -21.10 64.13
C ALA A 574 -100.79 -22.23 63.96
N ASP A 575 -100.63 -23.08 62.94
CA ASP A 575 -101.44 -24.30 62.77
C ASP A 575 -101.28 -25.24 63.96
N VAL A 576 -100.05 -25.49 64.44
CA VAL A 576 -99.78 -26.33 65.61
C VAL A 576 -100.42 -25.74 66.86
N LYS A 577 -100.25 -24.44 67.14
CA LYS A 577 -100.89 -23.75 68.28
C LYS A 577 -102.43 -23.78 68.20
N ALA A 578 -103.00 -23.84 67.00
CA ALA A 578 -104.43 -24.03 66.79
C ALA A 578 -104.89 -25.49 66.99
N LEU A 579 -104.01 -26.47 66.74
CA LEU A 579 -104.25 -27.88 67.05
C LEU A 579 -104.08 -28.18 68.54
N GLU A 580 -103.08 -27.59 69.21
CA GLU A 580 -102.88 -27.68 70.66
C GLU A 580 -104.12 -27.18 71.42
N LYS A 581 -104.69 -26.03 71.04
CA LYS A 581 -105.96 -25.54 71.61
C LYS A 581 -107.14 -26.49 71.41
N LYS A 582 -107.18 -27.22 70.28
CA LYS A 582 -108.20 -28.26 70.01
C LYS A 582 -107.95 -29.56 70.75
N LEU A 583 -106.68 -29.87 71.07
CA LEU A 583 -106.31 -30.99 71.92
C LEU A 583 -106.71 -30.69 73.36
N GLN A 584 -106.32 -29.52 73.89
CA GLN A 584 -106.64 -29.08 75.25
C GLN A 584 -108.15 -29.11 75.50
N SER A 585 -108.97 -28.50 74.62
CA SER A 585 -110.43 -28.50 74.81
C SER A 585 -111.09 -29.89 74.73
N ARG A 586 -110.45 -30.88 74.09
CA ARG A 586 -110.87 -32.29 74.15
C ARG A 586 -110.38 -32.98 75.42
N GLN A 587 -109.23 -32.57 75.95
CA GLN A 587 -108.64 -33.12 77.17
C GLN A 587 -109.41 -32.63 78.41
N ASP A 588 -109.85 -31.37 78.40
CA ASP A 588 -110.76 -30.78 79.39
C ASP A 588 -112.14 -31.48 79.35
N LEU A 589 -112.66 -31.80 78.16
CA LEU A 589 -113.90 -32.56 77.98
C LEU A 589 -113.78 -34.03 78.45
N LEU A 590 -112.62 -34.66 78.26
CA LEU A 590 -112.33 -35.99 78.79
C LEU A 590 -112.25 -36.00 80.32
N LEU A 591 -111.72 -34.95 80.94
CA LEU A 591 -111.73 -34.80 82.40
C LEU A 591 -113.16 -34.69 82.94
N GLN A 592 -114.03 -33.90 82.30
CA GLN A 592 -115.46 -33.83 82.68
C GLN A 592 -116.15 -35.21 82.61
N LEU A 593 -115.95 -35.96 81.52
CA LEU A 593 -116.47 -37.32 81.39
C LEU A 593 -115.90 -38.28 82.46
N GLN A 594 -114.62 -38.11 82.84
CA GLN A 594 -113.99 -38.94 83.86
C GLN A 594 -114.51 -38.63 85.27
N GLU A 595 -114.83 -37.36 85.58
CA GLU A 595 -115.53 -36.97 86.81
C GLU A 595 -116.96 -37.55 86.87
N GLU A 596 -117.68 -37.60 85.73
CA GLU A 596 -119.00 -38.23 85.66
C GLU A 596 -118.93 -39.75 85.88
N VAL A 597 -117.94 -40.45 85.30
CA VAL A 597 -117.71 -41.89 85.54
C VAL A 597 -117.39 -42.16 87.01
N GLN A 598 -116.54 -41.35 87.65
CA GLN A 598 -116.24 -41.50 89.08
C GLN A 598 -117.47 -41.26 89.96
N ARG A 599 -118.31 -40.26 89.64
CA ARG A 599 -119.57 -39.99 90.34
C ARG A 599 -120.55 -41.17 90.23
N LEU A 600 -120.64 -41.82 89.06
CA LEU A 600 -121.47 -43.01 88.86
C LEU A 600 -120.91 -44.24 89.59
N GLN A 601 -119.59 -44.45 89.58
CA GLN A 601 -118.95 -45.54 90.32
C GLN A 601 -119.17 -45.44 91.84
N ALA A 602 -119.07 -44.23 92.40
CA ALA A 602 -119.34 -43.98 93.82
C ALA A 602 -120.80 -44.29 94.21
N GLN A 603 -121.77 -43.96 93.34
CA GLN A 603 -123.18 -44.34 93.55
C GLN A 603 -123.39 -45.86 93.52
N LEU A 604 -122.71 -46.56 92.62
CA LEU A 604 -122.83 -48.02 92.49
C LEU A 604 -122.26 -48.72 93.74
N GLN A 605 -121.06 -48.33 94.20
CA GLN A 605 -120.45 -48.85 95.42
C GLN A 605 -121.30 -48.62 96.68
N GLN A 606 -122.00 -47.48 96.77
CA GLN A 606 -122.95 -47.23 97.85
C GLN A 606 -124.10 -48.25 97.85
N THR A 607 -124.66 -48.58 96.67
CA THR A 607 -125.74 -49.58 96.56
C THR A 607 -125.29 -51.03 96.74
N GLU A 608 -124.00 -51.32 96.57
CA GLU A 608 -123.40 -52.62 96.92
C GLU A 608 -123.24 -52.74 98.44
N ALA A 609 -122.67 -51.72 99.10
CA ALA A 609 -122.54 -51.68 100.57
C ALA A 609 -123.90 -51.79 101.28
N ASP A 610 -124.94 -51.12 100.78
CA ASP A 610 -126.30 -51.20 101.33
C ASP A 610 -126.89 -52.63 101.20
N ARG A 611 -126.47 -53.43 100.21
CA ARG A 611 -126.87 -54.83 100.04
C ARG A 611 -126.05 -55.80 100.87
N ASP A 612 -124.74 -55.60 100.98
CA ASP A 612 -123.90 -56.43 101.86
C ASP A 612 -124.33 -56.30 103.32
N SER A 613 -124.76 -55.10 103.74
CA SER A 613 -125.36 -54.87 105.06
C SER A 613 -126.64 -55.72 105.29
N GLN A 614 -127.50 -55.84 104.27
CA GLN A 614 -128.70 -56.69 104.32
C GLN A 614 -128.38 -58.20 104.31
N LEU A 615 -127.32 -58.61 103.60
CA LEU A 615 -126.83 -59.99 103.60
C LEU A 615 -126.18 -60.39 104.93
N LEU A 616 -125.58 -59.45 105.66
CA LEU A 616 -125.02 -59.68 106.98
C LEU A 616 -126.12 -59.92 108.02
N SER A 617 -127.18 -59.10 108.06
CA SER A 617 -128.31 -59.33 108.99
C SER A 617 -129.00 -60.68 108.76
N LEU A 618 -129.22 -61.07 107.49
CA LEU A 618 -129.78 -62.38 107.14
C LEU A 618 -128.87 -63.56 107.56
N ARG A 619 -127.54 -63.36 107.60
CA ARG A 619 -126.59 -64.37 108.09
C ARG A 619 -126.60 -64.52 109.61
N GLU A 620 -126.78 -63.44 110.36
CA GLU A 620 -126.94 -63.50 111.82
C GLU A 620 -128.25 -64.19 112.21
N GLU A 621 -129.35 -63.91 111.50
CA GLU A 621 -130.62 -64.63 111.69
C GLU A 621 -130.48 -66.13 111.41
N LEU A 622 -129.83 -66.52 110.31
CA LEU A 622 -129.59 -67.93 109.97
C LEU A 622 -128.75 -68.65 111.04
N LEU A 623 -127.68 -68.01 111.53
CA LEU A 623 -126.84 -68.55 112.61
C LEU A 623 -127.63 -68.78 113.90
N SER A 624 -128.57 -67.90 114.23
CA SER A 624 -129.44 -68.05 115.41
C SER A 624 -130.38 -69.26 115.29
N GLN A 625 -130.85 -69.59 114.08
CA GLN A 625 -131.66 -70.78 113.83
C GLN A 625 -130.83 -72.07 113.87
N THR A 626 -129.60 -72.06 113.34
CA THR A 626 -128.69 -73.21 113.40
C THR A 626 -128.39 -73.62 114.85
N GLN A 627 -128.11 -72.68 115.75
CA GLN A 627 -127.87 -72.99 117.16
C GLN A 627 -129.09 -73.60 117.87
N GLN A 628 -130.31 -73.26 117.44
CA GLN A 628 -131.53 -73.90 117.97
C GLN A 628 -131.66 -75.34 117.45
N LEU A 629 -131.35 -75.59 116.17
CA LEU A 629 -131.32 -76.93 115.57
C LEU A 629 -130.32 -77.85 116.29
N ASP A 630 -129.08 -77.41 116.53
CA ASP A 630 -128.06 -78.20 117.24
C ASP A 630 -128.53 -78.62 118.64
N SER A 631 -129.27 -77.74 119.34
CA SER A 631 -129.83 -78.05 120.67
C SER A 631 -130.93 -79.13 120.63
N CYS A 632 -131.68 -79.21 119.53
CA CYS A 632 -132.65 -80.27 119.28
C CYS A 632 -131.95 -81.58 118.88
N GLN A 633 -130.93 -81.49 118.00
CA GLN A 633 -130.14 -82.63 117.53
C GLN A 633 -129.51 -83.41 118.70
N ALA A 634 -128.92 -82.70 119.66
CA ALA A 634 -128.33 -83.30 120.85
C ALA A 634 -129.33 -84.03 121.76
N ARG A 635 -130.63 -83.70 121.69
CA ARG A 635 -131.68 -84.43 122.43
C ARG A 635 -132.23 -85.64 121.65
N ILE A 636 -132.17 -85.60 120.32
CA ILE A 636 -132.53 -86.73 119.46
C ILE A 636 -131.54 -87.88 119.70
N SER A 637 -130.23 -87.62 119.67
CA SER A 637 -129.20 -88.67 119.82
C SER A 637 -129.10 -89.33 121.19
N TYR A 638 -129.75 -88.81 122.23
CA TYR A 638 -129.90 -89.52 123.51
C TYR A 638 -131.06 -90.53 123.48
N LEU A 639 -132.05 -90.33 122.61
CA LEU A 639 -133.21 -91.21 122.44
C LEU A 639 -132.97 -92.27 121.36
N GLU A 640 -132.19 -91.96 120.32
CA GLU A 640 -131.79 -92.90 119.25
C GLU A 640 -131.13 -94.16 119.82
N VAL A 641 -130.20 -94.01 120.77
CA VAL A 641 -129.49 -95.12 121.42
C VAL A 641 -130.41 -96.00 122.29
N GLU A 642 -131.49 -95.44 122.85
CA GLU A 642 -132.47 -96.21 123.62
C GLU A 642 -133.40 -97.01 122.68
N VAL A 643 -133.86 -96.38 121.59
CA VAL A 643 -134.74 -96.99 120.57
C VAL A 643 -134.06 -98.15 119.81
N GLU A 644 -132.77 -98.01 119.47
CA GLU A 644 -132.01 -99.04 118.74
C GLU A 644 -131.84 -100.36 119.52
N THR A 645 -132.15 -100.38 120.83
CA THR A 645 -132.19 -101.61 121.66
C THR A 645 -133.56 -102.27 121.78
N VAL A 646 -134.64 -101.59 121.39
CA VAL A 646 -136.02 -102.01 121.70
C VAL A 646 -136.70 -102.74 120.54
N THR A 647 -136.43 -102.32 119.30
CA THR A 647 -137.17 -102.77 118.11
C THR A 647 -136.34 -102.53 116.85
N GLU A 648 -136.10 -103.49 115.94
CA GLU A 648 -136.67 -104.83 115.74
C GLU A 648 -138.21 -104.87 115.52
N GLN A 649 -138.80 -103.72 115.17
CA GLN A 649 -140.14 -103.60 114.58
C GLN A 649 -140.14 -102.48 113.53
N LEU A 650 -140.74 -102.79 112.36
CA LEU A 650 -141.44 -101.87 111.46
C LEU A 650 -140.69 -100.64 110.88
N HIS A 651 -140.11 -100.87 109.69
CA HIS A 651 -140.19 -100.01 108.48
C HIS A 651 -141.01 -98.70 108.51
N SER A 652 -140.40 -97.61 107.98
CA SER A 652 -141.08 -96.47 107.25
C SER A 652 -141.99 -95.56 108.11
N PRO A 653 -142.62 -94.45 107.59
CA PRO A 653 -142.44 -93.63 106.35
C PRO A 653 -141.93 -92.17 106.62
N VAL A 654 -141.49 -91.35 105.64
CA VAL A 654 -142.23 -90.35 104.76
C VAL A 654 -143.03 -89.28 105.56
N VAL A 655 -143.14 -87.97 105.23
CA VAL A 655 -142.85 -87.13 104.03
C VAL A 655 -141.65 -86.16 104.29
N CYS A 656 -141.34 -85.00 103.67
CA CYS A 656 -141.95 -83.98 102.75
C CYS A 656 -140.97 -83.72 101.55
N GLU A 657 -141.24 -83.03 100.41
CA GLU A 657 -142.14 -81.93 99.99
C GLU A 657 -141.68 -80.51 100.47
N ASP A 658 -141.63 -79.44 99.66
CA ASP A 658 -141.49 -79.23 98.20
C ASP A 658 -141.10 -77.73 97.97
N GLU A 659 -140.57 -77.19 96.86
CA GLU A 659 -140.18 -77.70 95.52
C GLU A 659 -138.65 -77.38 95.30
N GLN A 660 -138.03 -76.82 94.24
CA GLN A 660 -138.46 -76.30 92.93
C GLN A 660 -137.48 -76.65 91.78
N ASN A 661 -138.04 -76.92 90.59
CA ASN A 661 -137.34 -77.34 89.37
C ASN A 661 -137.05 -76.14 88.42
N GLY A 662 -136.21 -76.21 87.37
CA GLY A 662 -135.39 -77.24 86.72
C GLY A 662 -134.84 -76.65 85.38
N SER A 663 -134.10 -77.33 84.49
CA SER A 663 -133.48 -78.65 84.45
C SER A 663 -132.38 -78.66 83.35
N VAL A 664 -131.89 -79.83 82.89
CA VAL A 664 -130.81 -80.03 81.89
C VAL A 664 -131.33 -80.68 80.59
N THR A 665 -130.67 -80.42 79.44
CA THR A 665 -130.68 -81.31 78.26
C THR A 665 -129.25 -81.60 77.77
N VAL A 666 -129.08 -82.63 76.93
CA VAL A 666 -127.76 -83.20 76.56
C VAL A 666 -127.34 -82.85 75.11
N ASP A 667 -128.26 -82.33 74.30
CA ASP A 667 -128.10 -82.16 72.84
C ASP A 667 -127.03 -81.11 72.42
N ASP A 668 -126.73 -80.13 73.28
CA ASP A 668 -125.81 -79.02 72.95
C ASP A 668 -124.34 -79.45 72.86
N LEU A 669 -123.91 -80.43 73.64
CA LEU A 669 -122.54 -80.99 73.52
C LEU A 669 -122.34 -81.69 72.17
N ASP A 670 -123.41 -82.32 71.69
CA ASP A 670 -123.43 -83.03 70.41
C ASP A 670 -123.59 -82.04 69.23
N HIS A 671 -124.21 -80.86 69.46
CA HIS A 671 -124.15 -79.73 68.55
C HIS A 671 -122.72 -79.18 68.41
N ILE A 672 -121.99 -78.97 69.52
CA ILE A 672 -120.60 -78.49 69.49
C ILE A 672 -119.68 -79.47 68.76
N HIS A 673 -119.80 -80.78 68.99
CA HIS A 673 -119.01 -81.78 68.24
C HIS A 673 -119.35 -81.87 66.75
N ARG A 674 -120.62 -81.62 66.36
CA ARG A 674 -121.00 -81.49 64.93
C ARG A 674 -120.38 -80.24 64.30
N VAL A 675 -120.51 -79.08 64.94
CA VAL A 675 -119.94 -77.80 64.46
C VAL A 675 -118.41 -77.87 64.34
N ASN A 676 -117.72 -78.54 65.27
CA ASN A 676 -116.26 -78.68 65.17
C ASN A 676 -115.84 -79.51 63.94
N ARG A 677 -116.58 -80.58 63.62
CA ARG A 677 -116.34 -81.41 62.43
C ARG A 677 -116.67 -80.67 61.13
N ASP A 678 -117.71 -79.84 61.12
CA ASP A 678 -118.02 -78.94 59.99
C ASP A 678 -116.96 -77.82 59.82
N LEU A 679 -116.34 -77.34 60.92
CA LEU A 679 -115.24 -76.38 60.86
C LEU A 679 -113.94 -77.02 60.36
N GLU A 680 -113.63 -78.26 60.72
CA GLU A 680 -112.54 -79.03 60.10
C GLU A 680 -112.77 -79.27 58.61
N GLN A 681 -114.01 -79.63 58.22
CA GLN A 681 -114.40 -79.78 56.82
C GLN A 681 -114.24 -78.45 56.05
N GLN A 682 -114.72 -77.33 56.61
CA GLN A 682 -114.51 -75.98 56.06
C GLN A 682 -113.04 -75.56 56.03
N LEU A 683 -112.20 -75.98 56.98
CA LEU A 683 -110.76 -75.76 56.93
C LEU A 683 -110.10 -76.60 55.83
N SER A 684 -110.60 -77.80 55.53
CA SER A 684 -110.14 -78.60 54.40
C SER A 684 -110.48 -77.94 53.06
N ASP A 685 -111.71 -77.46 52.90
CA ASP A 685 -112.16 -76.78 51.69
C ASP A 685 -111.52 -75.39 51.56
N LYS A 686 -111.34 -74.63 52.64
CA LYS A 686 -110.57 -73.38 52.60
C LYS A 686 -109.08 -73.62 52.38
N ASN A 687 -108.48 -74.73 52.80
CA ASN A 687 -107.12 -75.10 52.36
C ASN A 687 -107.07 -75.46 50.86
N ARG A 688 -108.12 -76.09 50.32
CA ARG A 688 -108.26 -76.33 48.87
C ARG A 688 -108.43 -75.00 48.11
N THR A 689 -109.23 -74.07 48.64
CA THR A 689 -109.38 -72.70 48.12
C THR A 689 -108.10 -71.90 48.26
N ILE A 690 -107.31 -72.05 49.34
CA ILE A 690 -106.01 -71.40 49.52
C ILE A 690 -104.97 -71.97 48.56
N LYS A 691 -105.02 -73.27 48.22
CA LYS A 691 -104.22 -73.84 47.12
C LYS A 691 -104.66 -73.28 45.76
N GLN A 692 -105.97 -73.17 45.49
CA GLN A 692 -106.48 -72.50 44.27
C GLN A 692 -106.17 -71.00 44.23
N LEU A 693 -106.11 -70.32 45.38
CA LEU A 693 -105.73 -68.91 45.48
C LEU A 693 -104.23 -68.72 45.35
N HIS A 694 -103.38 -69.63 45.85
CA HIS A 694 -101.94 -69.64 45.55
C HIS A 694 -101.66 -69.98 44.09
N GLN A 695 -102.42 -70.90 43.49
CA GLN A 695 -102.40 -71.14 42.04
C GLN A 695 -102.75 -69.86 41.27
N ARG A 696 -103.86 -69.20 41.64
CA ARG A 696 -104.25 -67.89 41.10
C ARG A 696 -103.26 -66.77 41.42
N LEU A 697 -102.50 -66.83 42.51
CA LEU A 697 -101.46 -65.84 42.85
C LEU A 697 -100.16 -66.09 42.08
N ALA A 698 -99.84 -67.34 41.76
CA ALA A 698 -98.77 -67.70 40.85
C ALA A 698 -99.12 -67.34 39.40
N GLU A 699 -100.37 -67.55 38.99
CA GLU A 699 -100.92 -67.11 37.71
C GLU A 699 -100.99 -65.59 37.65
N LEU A 700 -101.60 -64.90 38.61
CA LEU A 700 -101.62 -63.43 38.67
C LEU A 700 -100.22 -62.82 38.81
N LYS A 701 -99.23 -63.49 39.41
CA LYS A 701 -97.83 -63.04 39.33
C LYS A 701 -97.30 -63.10 37.89
N ARG A 702 -97.57 -64.18 37.14
CA ARG A 702 -97.26 -64.24 35.70
C ARG A 702 -98.04 -63.17 34.92
N THR A 703 -99.33 -62.94 35.20
CA THR A 703 -100.15 -61.97 34.47
C THR A 703 -99.79 -60.52 34.81
N LEU A 704 -99.46 -60.17 36.06
CA LEU A 704 -99.03 -58.83 36.45
C LEU A 704 -97.57 -58.53 36.09
N GLN A 705 -96.71 -59.55 35.96
CA GLN A 705 -95.46 -59.41 35.22
C GLN A 705 -95.69 -59.24 33.70
N LYS A 706 -96.89 -59.56 33.18
CA LYS A 706 -97.27 -59.40 31.76
C LYS A 706 -98.19 -58.23 31.41
N GLU A 707 -98.80 -57.54 32.38
CA GLU A 707 -99.79 -56.48 32.10
C GLU A 707 -99.32 -55.04 32.36
N LEU A 708 -98.25 -54.82 33.12
CA LEU A 708 -97.54 -53.55 33.08
C LEU A 708 -96.57 -53.52 31.88
N LYS A 709 -96.48 -52.37 31.24
CA LYS A 709 -95.54 -52.09 30.15
C LYS A 709 -94.97 -50.67 30.38
N ILE A 710 -93.74 -50.39 30.80
CA ILE A 710 -92.54 -51.15 31.22
C ILE A 710 -92.80 -52.46 31.99
N LYS A 711 -91.89 -53.46 31.87
CA LYS A 711 -92.19 -54.92 31.75
C LYS A 711 -92.86 -55.16 30.37
N PRO A 712 -93.27 -56.36 29.91
CA PRO A 712 -92.96 -57.76 30.27
C PRO A 712 -91.77 -58.37 29.51
N GLU A 713 -91.62 -59.70 29.63
CA GLU A 713 -90.75 -60.55 28.80
C GLU A 713 -91.51 -61.64 27.99
N ALA A 714 -90.78 -62.21 27.03
CA ALA A 714 -91.08 -63.35 26.16
C ALA A 714 -92.09 -63.10 25.02
N GLU A 715 -91.71 -63.62 23.84
CA GLU A 715 -92.22 -63.31 22.51
C GLU A 715 -93.44 -64.16 22.09
N ALA A 716 -94.26 -63.60 21.19
CA ALA A 716 -94.75 -64.29 19.98
C ALA A 716 -95.52 -63.31 19.05
N GLU A 717 -95.63 -63.71 17.80
CA GLU A 717 -96.31 -63.12 16.63
C GLU A 717 -97.73 -62.54 16.89
N GLY A 718 -98.25 -61.57 16.13
CA GLY A 718 -97.69 -60.85 14.97
C GLY A 718 -98.78 -60.29 14.04
N LYS A 719 -98.36 -59.62 12.95
CA LYS A 719 -99.14 -59.11 11.79
C LYS A 719 -100.15 -57.95 11.99
N GLU A 720 -100.25 -57.16 10.91
CA GLU A 720 -101.42 -56.40 10.40
C GLU A 720 -102.11 -55.36 11.34
N LYS A 721 -102.12 -54.04 11.11
CA LYS A 721 -102.57 -53.21 9.94
C LYS A 721 -103.95 -53.60 9.38
N PRO A 722 -104.78 -52.67 8.87
CA PRO A 722 -104.77 -51.19 8.88
C PRO A 722 -106.13 -50.68 9.47
N PRO A 723 -106.85 -49.63 9.01
CA PRO A 723 -106.51 -48.44 8.20
C PRO A 723 -107.03 -47.09 8.77
N GLU A 724 -106.78 -46.00 8.00
CA GLU A 724 -107.57 -44.74 7.93
C GLU A 724 -107.68 -43.83 9.18
N SER A 725 -107.61 -42.49 9.12
CA SER A 725 -107.50 -41.46 8.07
C SER A 725 -106.86 -40.19 8.71
N ARG A 726 -106.33 -39.12 8.10
CA ARG A 726 -105.86 -38.72 6.75
C ARG A 726 -105.48 -37.21 6.86
N ALA A 727 -104.19 -36.87 6.71
CA ALA A 727 -103.67 -35.56 6.26
C ALA A 727 -103.91 -34.30 7.17
N GLU A 728 -103.32 -33.10 6.96
CA GLU A 728 -102.53 -32.50 5.85
C GLU A 728 -101.16 -31.87 6.25
N ARG A 729 -100.51 -31.17 5.30
CA ARG A 729 -99.19 -30.47 5.36
C ARG A 729 -99.40 -28.94 5.66
N PRO A 730 -98.41 -28.01 5.49
CA PRO A 730 -96.93 -28.07 5.43
C PRO A 730 -96.22 -27.01 6.33
N GLN A 731 -94.90 -26.81 6.10
CA GLN A 731 -94.01 -25.73 6.59
C GLN A 731 -93.55 -25.84 8.06
N GLU A 732 -92.31 -25.44 8.43
CA GLU A 732 -91.28 -24.68 7.68
C GLU A 732 -89.85 -25.26 7.81
N ARG A 733 -88.89 -24.68 7.04
CA ARG A 733 -87.44 -25.00 6.94
C ARG A 733 -86.62 -23.99 7.77
N LEU A 734 -85.31 -24.11 8.07
CA LEU A 734 -84.24 -25.12 7.89
C LEU A 734 -83.06 -24.78 8.84
N ASN A 735 -82.16 -25.74 9.14
CA ASN A 735 -80.69 -25.54 9.19
C ASN A 735 -79.94 -26.83 9.63
N GLN A 736 -79.05 -27.40 8.79
CA GLN A 736 -77.91 -28.30 9.14
C GLN A 736 -77.11 -28.76 7.87
N GLU A 737 -76.01 -29.51 8.08
CA GLU A 737 -74.92 -29.95 7.14
C GLU A 737 -75.24 -31.29 6.36
N PRO A 738 -74.30 -32.21 5.92
CA PRO A 738 -72.83 -32.08 5.64
C PRO A 738 -72.08 -32.68 4.38
N PRO A 739 -72.50 -33.68 3.58
CA PRO A 739 -71.60 -34.80 3.15
C PRO A 739 -71.11 -34.76 1.66
N PRO A 740 -70.19 -35.62 1.14
CA PRO A 740 -69.83 -36.99 1.56
C PRO A 740 -68.30 -37.42 1.47
N LEU A 741 -67.97 -38.45 0.67
CA LEU A 741 -66.76 -39.35 0.62
C LEU A 741 -66.60 -39.90 -0.86
N PRO A 742 -65.74 -40.88 -1.30
CA PRO A 742 -64.94 -41.93 -0.61
C PRO A 742 -63.51 -42.23 -1.23
N PRO A 743 -62.98 -43.45 -1.60
CA PRO A 743 -61.53 -43.81 -1.40
C PRO A 743 -60.85 -44.60 -2.58
N PRO A 744 -59.88 -45.55 -2.43
CA PRO A 744 -58.69 -45.80 -1.55
C PRO A 744 -57.37 -45.74 -2.41
N PRO A 745 -56.28 -46.59 -2.38
CA PRO A 745 -55.68 -47.55 -1.42
C PRO A 745 -54.10 -47.49 -1.27
N SER A 746 -53.47 -48.55 -0.70
CA SER A 746 -52.08 -49.09 -0.85
C SER A 746 -50.87 -48.14 -1.09
N ALA A 747 -49.95 -47.78 -0.17
CA ALA A 747 -49.09 -48.51 0.82
C ALA A 747 -47.80 -49.17 0.25
N PRO A 748 -46.63 -49.25 0.96
CA PRO A 748 -46.22 -48.75 2.30
C PRO A 748 -44.84 -48.01 2.40
N SER A 749 -44.37 -47.75 3.63
CA SER A 749 -43.20 -46.96 4.17
C SER A 749 -41.78 -47.61 4.03
N PRO A 750 -40.64 -47.11 4.63
CA PRO A 750 -40.32 -45.86 5.39
C PRO A 750 -39.02 -45.09 4.92
N PRO A 751 -37.93 -44.77 5.69
CA PRO A 751 -37.63 -43.37 6.10
C PRO A 751 -36.17 -42.81 5.89
N THR A 752 -35.92 -41.61 6.46
CA THR A 752 -34.64 -40.96 6.88
C THR A 752 -33.68 -40.25 5.89
N SER A 753 -33.49 -38.95 6.16
CA SER A 753 -32.22 -38.18 6.27
C SER A 753 -31.29 -37.93 5.06
N ASN A 754 -31.04 -36.63 4.81
CA ASN A 754 -29.84 -35.97 4.23
C ASN A 754 -29.27 -36.43 2.88
N THR A 755 -29.02 -35.47 1.96
CA THR A 755 -27.69 -35.14 1.34
C THR A 755 -27.84 -34.27 0.08
N THR A 756 -26.83 -33.43 -0.17
CA THR A 756 -26.63 -32.53 -1.32
C THR A 756 -26.57 -33.24 -2.68
N VAL A 757 -27.04 -32.60 -3.75
CA VAL A 757 -26.68 -32.92 -5.15
C VAL A 757 -26.41 -31.62 -5.91
N THR A 758 -25.33 -31.60 -6.70
CA THR A 758 -24.90 -30.48 -7.55
C THR A 758 -25.41 -30.64 -8.98
N ASN A 759 -25.91 -29.56 -9.61
CA ASN A 759 -26.12 -29.55 -11.06
C ASN A 759 -24.78 -29.49 -11.81
N THR A 760 -24.69 -30.20 -12.93
CA THR A 760 -23.48 -30.31 -13.77
C THR A 760 -23.79 -30.04 -15.25
N SER A 761 -24.52 -28.94 -15.51
CA SER A 761 -24.94 -28.50 -16.85
C SER A 761 -24.17 -27.28 -17.39
N ASP A 762 -23.68 -26.42 -16.50
CA ASP A 762 -23.28 -25.05 -16.85
C ASP A 762 -21.83 -24.94 -17.38
N LEU A 763 -21.17 -26.09 -17.64
CA LEU A 763 -19.77 -26.19 -18.05
C LEU A 763 -19.54 -26.14 -19.57
N ASN A 764 -20.59 -26.21 -20.41
CA ASN A 764 -20.45 -26.06 -21.87
C ASN A 764 -20.49 -24.59 -22.29
N ASP A 765 -21.53 -23.84 -21.92
CA ASP A 765 -21.69 -22.42 -22.25
C ASP A 765 -20.49 -21.58 -21.77
N SER A 766 -19.95 -21.95 -20.60
CA SER A 766 -18.75 -21.32 -20.01
C SER A 766 -17.43 -21.70 -20.70
N GLN A 767 -17.40 -22.67 -21.63
CA GLN A 767 -16.27 -22.89 -22.55
C GLN A 767 -16.42 -22.09 -23.85
N GLU A 768 -17.64 -21.97 -24.41
CA GLU A 768 -17.83 -21.30 -25.71
C GLU A 768 -17.65 -19.77 -25.59
N ILE A 769 -18.18 -19.15 -24.51
CA ILE A 769 -17.88 -17.76 -24.13
C ILE A 769 -16.37 -17.54 -23.95
N ASN A 770 -15.66 -18.55 -23.46
CA ASN A 770 -14.23 -18.51 -23.21
C ASN A 770 -13.43 -18.36 -24.51
N PHE A 771 -13.83 -19.01 -25.61
CA PHE A 771 -13.10 -18.95 -26.88
C PHE A 771 -13.17 -17.57 -27.57
N GLU A 772 -14.32 -16.89 -27.55
CA GLU A 772 -14.43 -15.56 -28.15
C GLU A 772 -13.71 -14.50 -27.31
N TYR A 773 -13.80 -14.60 -25.97
CA TYR A 773 -13.03 -13.75 -25.07
C TYR A 773 -11.51 -14.01 -25.16
N LEU A 774 -11.09 -15.28 -25.21
CA LEU A 774 -9.70 -15.68 -25.43
C LEU A 774 -9.15 -15.12 -26.74
N LYS A 775 -9.91 -15.22 -27.85
CA LYS A 775 -9.53 -14.63 -29.13
C LYS A 775 -9.30 -13.12 -29.02
N HIS A 776 -10.16 -12.40 -28.29
CA HIS A 776 -9.97 -10.97 -28.04
C HIS A 776 -8.73 -10.70 -27.16
N VAL A 777 -8.55 -11.43 -26.06
CA VAL A 777 -7.44 -11.21 -25.12
C VAL A 777 -6.08 -11.58 -25.73
N VAL A 778 -5.98 -12.65 -26.52
CA VAL A 778 -4.76 -13.02 -27.26
C VAL A 778 -4.46 -11.99 -28.36
N LEU A 779 -5.45 -11.58 -29.14
CA LEU A 779 -5.25 -10.54 -30.17
C LEU A 779 -4.80 -9.22 -29.55
N LYS A 780 -5.39 -8.83 -28.41
CA LYS A 780 -4.99 -7.63 -27.65
C LYS A 780 -3.58 -7.79 -27.08
N PHE A 781 -3.25 -8.91 -26.43
CA PHE A 781 -1.90 -9.20 -25.93
C PHE A 781 -0.82 -9.11 -27.03
N MET A 782 -1.13 -9.58 -28.24
CA MET A 782 -0.21 -9.50 -29.39
C MET A 782 -0.14 -8.12 -30.06
N SER A 783 -1.10 -7.22 -29.81
CA SER A 783 -1.20 -5.89 -30.45
C SER A 783 -0.94 -4.71 -29.51
N SER A 784 -0.97 -4.94 -28.20
CA SER A 784 -0.69 -3.96 -27.15
C SER A 784 0.81 -3.65 -27.05
N ARG A 785 1.13 -2.48 -26.48
CA ARG A 785 2.51 -2.13 -26.10
C ARG A 785 3.02 -3.08 -25.01
N GLU A 786 4.33 -3.30 -24.91
CA GLU A 786 4.94 -4.22 -23.95
C GLU A 786 4.43 -4.01 -22.51
N ALA A 787 4.27 -2.77 -22.05
CA ALA A 787 3.77 -2.45 -20.71
C ALA A 787 2.30 -2.85 -20.45
N GLU A 788 1.44 -2.72 -21.47
CA GLU A 788 0.04 -3.17 -21.42
C GLU A 788 -0.04 -4.70 -21.52
N ALA A 789 0.75 -5.30 -22.39
CA ALA A 789 0.83 -6.74 -22.55
C ALA A 789 1.30 -7.43 -21.26
N TYR A 790 2.18 -6.81 -20.46
CA TYR A 790 2.59 -7.33 -19.15
C TYR A 790 1.41 -7.50 -18.18
N GLN A 791 0.48 -6.54 -18.16
CA GLN A 791 -0.75 -6.62 -17.35
C GLN A 791 -1.69 -7.73 -17.84
N LEU A 792 -1.71 -7.97 -19.16
CA LEU A 792 -2.53 -9.01 -19.79
C LEU A 792 -1.99 -10.44 -19.61
N ILE A 793 -0.72 -10.64 -19.21
CA ILE A 793 -0.13 -11.98 -18.97
C ILE A 793 -1.02 -12.83 -18.07
N ARG A 794 -1.52 -12.26 -16.96
CA ARG A 794 -2.35 -12.97 -15.99
C ARG A 794 -3.74 -13.35 -16.53
N ALA A 795 -4.29 -12.56 -17.46
CA ALA A 795 -5.53 -12.90 -18.16
C ALA A 795 -5.29 -14.02 -19.18
N VAL A 796 -4.25 -13.88 -20.02
CA VAL A 796 -3.87 -14.91 -21.00
C VAL A 796 -3.60 -16.25 -20.31
N SER A 797 -2.89 -16.26 -19.18
CA SER A 797 -2.51 -17.47 -18.45
C SER A 797 -3.70 -18.21 -17.84
N VAL A 798 -4.72 -17.48 -17.35
CA VAL A 798 -5.98 -18.09 -16.86
C VAL A 798 -6.81 -18.66 -18.01
N LEU A 799 -6.89 -17.97 -19.15
CA LEU A 799 -7.71 -18.41 -20.29
C LEU A 799 -7.07 -19.59 -21.04
N LEU A 800 -5.75 -19.58 -21.22
CA LEU A 800 -4.99 -20.66 -21.86
C LEU A 800 -4.53 -21.76 -20.91
N HIS A 801 -4.85 -21.67 -19.61
CA HIS A 801 -4.48 -22.63 -18.57
C HIS A 801 -2.96 -22.89 -18.50
N PHE A 802 -2.16 -21.82 -18.62
CA PHE A 802 -0.71 -21.90 -18.52
C PHE A 802 -0.24 -22.35 -17.13
N THR A 803 0.81 -23.15 -17.11
CA THR A 803 1.61 -23.42 -15.91
C THR A 803 2.31 -22.15 -15.43
N ARG A 804 2.78 -22.14 -14.16
CA ARG A 804 3.53 -20.98 -13.63
C ARG A 804 4.84 -20.77 -14.37
N GLU A 805 5.44 -21.86 -14.82
CA GLU A 805 6.64 -21.94 -15.63
C GLU A 805 6.44 -21.28 -17.01
N GLU A 806 5.26 -21.41 -17.62
CA GLU A 806 4.88 -20.75 -18.87
C GLU A 806 4.50 -19.27 -18.65
N GLU A 807 3.77 -18.95 -17.57
CA GLU A 807 3.46 -17.57 -17.17
C GLU A 807 4.75 -16.76 -16.93
N ASP A 808 5.71 -17.32 -16.19
CA ASP A 808 6.99 -16.67 -15.88
C ASP A 808 7.94 -16.62 -17.08
N MET A 809 7.87 -17.57 -18.02
CA MET A 809 8.58 -17.49 -19.30
C MET A 809 8.09 -16.31 -20.14
N LEU A 810 6.78 -16.02 -20.13
CA LEU A 810 6.20 -14.86 -20.79
C LEU A 810 6.62 -13.55 -20.13
N LYS A 811 6.62 -13.47 -18.79
CA LYS A 811 7.14 -12.30 -18.05
C LYS A 811 8.59 -12.01 -18.41
N GLN A 812 9.48 -13.00 -18.28
CA GLN A 812 10.91 -12.86 -18.60
C GLN A 812 11.15 -12.48 -20.07
N THR A 813 10.31 -12.95 -21.00
CA THR A 813 10.41 -12.59 -22.43
C THR A 813 9.98 -11.15 -22.68
N LEU A 814 9.00 -10.62 -21.94
CA LEU A 814 8.56 -9.23 -22.03
C LEU A 814 9.50 -8.27 -21.30
N GLU A 815 9.98 -8.63 -20.10
CA GLU A 815 11.00 -7.92 -19.35
C GLU A 815 12.31 -7.80 -20.14
N TYR A 816 12.71 -8.88 -20.85
CA TYR A 816 13.82 -8.82 -21.80
C TYR A 816 13.58 -7.80 -22.92
N LYS A 817 12.39 -7.75 -23.51
CA LYS A 817 12.05 -6.75 -24.53
C LYS A 817 12.05 -5.30 -24.01
N MET A 818 11.68 -5.10 -22.74
CA MET A 818 11.75 -3.79 -22.08
C MET A 818 13.18 -3.40 -21.69
N SER A 819 14.09 -4.37 -21.51
CA SER A 819 15.42 -4.15 -20.94
C SER A 819 16.51 -4.06 -22.00
N TRP A 820 17.13 -2.88 -22.09
CA TRP A 820 18.28 -2.61 -22.97
C TRP A 820 19.49 -3.54 -22.73
N PHE A 821 19.60 -4.13 -21.55
CA PHE A 821 20.75 -4.94 -21.12
C PHE A 821 20.39 -6.40 -20.77
N GLY A 822 19.15 -6.83 -21.03
CA GLY A 822 18.73 -8.19 -20.74
C GLY A 822 19.42 -9.24 -21.62
N SER A 823 19.61 -10.45 -21.09
CA SER A 823 19.91 -11.63 -21.91
C SER A 823 18.60 -12.24 -22.40
N LYS A 824 18.52 -12.64 -23.68
CA LYS A 824 17.34 -13.33 -24.20
C LYS A 824 17.10 -14.62 -23.39
N PRO A 825 15.90 -14.80 -22.77
CA PRO A 825 15.64 -15.98 -21.96
C PRO A 825 15.72 -17.27 -22.79
N THR A 826 16.41 -18.27 -22.25
CA THR A 826 16.56 -19.59 -22.89
C THR A 826 15.39 -20.50 -22.48
N PRO A 827 14.65 -21.10 -23.44
CA PRO A 827 13.54 -21.98 -23.11
C PRO A 827 14.05 -23.25 -22.41
N LYS A 828 13.73 -23.39 -21.12
CA LYS A 828 14.11 -24.54 -20.30
C LYS A 828 13.22 -25.75 -20.59
N GLY A 829 13.52 -26.43 -21.69
CA GLY A 829 12.85 -27.67 -22.09
C GLY A 829 11.91 -27.52 -23.27
N ILE A 830 11.54 -28.65 -23.85
CA ILE A 830 10.72 -28.74 -25.06
C ILE A 830 9.24 -28.77 -24.65
N ILE A 831 8.52 -27.68 -24.89
CA ILE A 831 7.05 -27.70 -24.88
C ILE A 831 6.61 -28.51 -26.12
N ARG A 832 6.30 -29.80 -25.91
CA ARG A 832 5.55 -30.58 -26.89
C ARG A 832 4.08 -30.15 -26.83
N PRO A 833 3.43 -29.80 -27.95
CA PRO A 833 1.99 -29.60 -27.98
C PRO A 833 1.25 -30.86 -27.51
N SER A 834 0.29 -30.69 -26.61
CA SER A 834 -0.53 -31.76 -26.02
C SER A 834 -1.58 -32.31 -27.01
N ILE A 835 -1.12 -32.86 -28.14
CA ILE A 835 -1.99 -33.45 -29.16
C ILE A 835 -1.90 -34.97 -29.04
N SER A 836 -2.86 -35.58 -28.32
CA SER A 836 -3.03 -37.03 -28.26
C SER A 836 -3.66 -37.57 -29.55
N GLY A 837 -2.84 -37.75 -30.58
CA GLY A 837 -3.21 -38.34 -31.87
C GLY A 837 -2.21 -39.42 -32.31
N SER A 838 -2.69 -40.51 -32.89
CA SER A 838 -1.89 -41.69 -33.21
C SER A 838 -0.96 -41.52 -34.42
N SER A 839 0.14 -42.27 -34.40
CA SER A 839 1.18 -42.32 -35.43
C SER A 839 0.68 -42.65 -36.85
N PHE A 840 1.26 -41.99 -37.85
CA PHE A 840 1.62 -42.61 -39.14
C PHE A 840 2.91 -41.97 -39.68
N PRO A 841 3.91 -42.78 -40.10
CA PRO A 841 5.07 -42.29 -40.87
C PRO A 841 4.92 -42.58 -42.37
N TRP A 842 5.38 -41.68 -43.24
CA TRP A 842 6.17 -42.00 -44.44
C TRP A 842 6.57 -40.74 -45.23
N SER A 843 7.72 -40.86 -45.92
CA SER A 843 8.30 -39.99 -46.95
C SER A 843 8.52 -38.52 -46.57
#